data_AF-A0A562TDC9-F1
#
_entry.id   AF-A0A562TDC9-F1
#
_cell.length_a   1.000
_cell.length_b   1.000
_cell.length_c   1.000
_cell.angle_alpha   90.00
_cell.angle_beta   90.00
_cell.angle_gamma   90.00
#
_symmetry.space_group_name_H-M   'P 1'
#
loop_
_entity.id
_entity.type
_entity.pdbx_description
1 polymer ?
#
loop_
_entity_poly.entity_id
_entity_poly.type
_entity_poly.pdbx_seq_one_letter_code
_entity_poly.pdbx_strand_id
1 'polypeptide(L)'
;MKTLLKYTAGLLLLLGACTQAFGQQQQPVPLGRAAGLIQEFTQANARQQQFVSGAQLRISSSTTLNAKVNYRHSGPAEAFMAGEIANTPGSSFFLRIRGQELEGNIVLRQSQRAYQYYSDSTGNAYVKEVSIHEVLCINYEEGPAATPAATASAAAIPADLQSYPGANGCVLLDYDGQYVSGTPWNNGNPIDAAPAQLTEAQMVEVWELVSEDFKPFHVNVTTSEAVFNSYPKNRRMRVIFTPTNTAAPGAGGVAYIGSFNWNDDTPCWVFNGGVKGAGDAATHEVGHTFGLGHDGRTSPSEGYYQGHGSWAPIMGVGYYRPVVQWSKGEYANANNTEDDLAKIASATYGVGYRADDYGNTISAAAALNVDVSGNVSTAGIIGRTADVDMFRFNTTGGATTLNFSPALRHPDLDILATLYNSSGGVVATSNPSGLNAGISANLSAGTYYVSVTGTGAGNPATDGYSNYASLGAYTISGSIGGSSGSGVVTVYKDCNYGGYAVSLSPGSYNMSDLNALGVPNDDISALRVQSGYEVILYQDINFGGNAYVFRSDFSCLANLSLNGQPLDLNDWATSLVVQPSTAIAPATLTKAVTDVPAGKLAAAQADDKEQEVKVVLSPNPVRDQLYIKVSQAPDQYYVRIYNMNGAEVRLAQRVSNGQPVSLSTLPTGMYLVKIYLGDEVITRKVIKH
;
A
#
# COMPACT_ATOMS: atom_id res chain seq x y z
N MET A 1 -88.30 -27.78 27.68
CA MET A 1 -88.70 -28.70 28.77
C MET A 1 -87.68 -29.84 28.81
N LYS A 2 -87.25 -30.28 30.00
CA LYS A 2 -86.28 -31.37 30.27
C LYS A 2 -84.81 -31.16 29.88
N THR A 3 -84.01 -31.10 30.95
CA THR A 3 -82.56 -31.12 31.08
C THR A 3 -81.97 -32.54 30.94
N LEU A 4 -80.63 -32.62 30.95
CA LEU A 4 -79.79 -33.76 31.42
C LEU A 4 -79.65 -35.00 30.50
N LEU A 5 -78.46 -35.22 29.90
CA LEU A 5 -77.39 -36.12 30.43
C LEU A 5 -76.18 -36.25 29.46
N LYS A 6 -74.95 -36.06 29.98
CA LYS A 6 -73.64 -36.56 29.47
C LYS A 6 -73.19 -36.05 28.08
N TYR A 7 -71.92 -35.75 27.79
CA TYR A 7 -70.65 -36.19 28.38
C TYR A 7 -69.66 -35.04 28.61
N THR A 8 -68.86 -35.14 29.67
CA THR A 8 -67.65 -34.34 29.93
C THR A 8 -66.42 -35.08 29.40
N ALA A 9 -65.78 -34.56 28.35
CA ALA A 9 -64.33 -34.67 28.02
C ALA A 9 -64.12 -34.23 26.57
N GLY A 10 -63.36 -33.16 26.32
CA GLY A 10 -63.02 -32.73 24.95
C GLY A 10 -62.95 -31.23 24.71
N LEU A 11 -62.21 -30.47 25.54
CA LEU A 11 -61.90 -29.07 25.23
C LEU A 11 -60.57 -28.60 25.87
N LEU A 12 -59.45 -29.14 25.38
CA LEU A 12 -58.09 -28.62 25.61
C LEU A 12 -57.10 -29.36 24.71
N LEU A 13 -56.83 -28.80 23.51
CA LEU A 13 -55.67 -29.00 22.60
C LEU A 13 -56.08 -28.67 21.15
N LEU A 14 -56.00 -27.39 20.77
CA LEU A 14 -56.08 -26.95 19.37
C LEU A 14 -55.35 -25.60 19.15
N LEU A 15 -54.24 -25.41 19.87
CA LEU A 15 -53.26 -24.34 19.69
C LEU A 15 -51.87 -24.99 19.79
N GLY A 16 -51.18 -25.16 18.65
CA GLY A 16 -49.83 -25.73 18.61
C GLY A 16 -49.58 -26.73 17.48
N ALA A 17 -49.62 -26.28 16.22
CA ALA A 17 -49.16 -27.05 15.06
C ALA A 17 -48.78 -26.16 13.86
N CYS A 18 -47.97 -25.11 14.09
CA CYS A 18 -47.34 -24.35 13.01
C CYS A 18 -46.06 -23.64 13.47
N THR A 19 -45.13 -24.40 14.06
CA THR A 19 -43.75 -23.93 14.31
C THR A 19 -42.86 -24.37 13.16
N GLN A 20 -42.15 -23.40 12.59
CA GLN A 20 -41.28 -23.58 11.43
C GLN A 20 -40.13 -24.55 11.73
N ALA A 21 -39.74 -25.33 10.72
CA ALA A 21 -38.52 -26.12 10.75
C ALA A 21 -37.30 -25.21 10.52
N PHE A 22 -36.97 -24.38 11.50
CA PHE A 22 -35.61 -23.86 11.62
C PHE A 22 -34.68 -25.02 11.96
N GLY A 23 -33.53 -25.10 11.29
CA GLY A 23 -32.57 -26.17 11.49
C GLY A 23 -32.14 -26.25 12.96
N GLN A 24 -32.34 -27.40 13.60
CA GLN A 24 -31.72 -27.67 14.89
C GLN A 24 -30.21 -27.71 14.69
N GLN A 25 -29.51 -26.67 15.16
CA GLN A 25 -28.08 -26.78 15.44
C GLN A 25 -27.87 -27.98 16.36
N GLN A 26 -27.22 -29.03 15.85
CA GLN A 26 -26.88 -30.19 16.66
C GLN A 26 -25.89 -29.73 17.73
N GLN A 27 -26.19 -30.04 18.98
CA GLN A 27 -25.33 -29.70 20.11
C GLN A 27 -23.92 -30.27 19.90
N PRO A 28 -22.84 -29.52 20.18
CA PRO A 28 -21.48 -30.01 19.99
C PRO A 28 -21.24 -31.33 20.70
N VAL A 29 -20.74 -32.32 19.97
CA VAL A 29 -20.49 -33.67 20.48
C VAL A 29 -19.10 -33.72 21.11
N PRO A 30 -18.98 -34.05 22.41
CA PRO A 30 -17.69 -34.13 23.07
C PRO A 30 -16.90 -35.34 22.58
N LEU A 31 -15.61 -35.13 22.30
CA LEU A 31 -14.69 -36.14 21.76
C LEU A 31 -13.66 -36.64 22.79
N GLY A 32 -13.46 -35.90 23.89
CA GLY A 32 -12.46 -36.20 24.91
C GLY A 32 -11.47 -35.04 25.08
N ARG A 33 -10.18 -35.35 25.30
CA ARG A 33 -9.09 -34.35 25.35
C ARG A 33 -8.32 -34.32 24.04
N ALA A 34 -8.02 -33.14 23.52
CA ALA A 34 -7.29 -32.97 22.26
C ALA A 34 -5.97 -33.77 22.22
N ALA A 35 -5.15 -33.67 23.27
CA ALA A 35 -3.83 -34.32 23.34
C ALA A 35 -3.81 -35.86 23.15
N GLY A 36 -4.93 -36.56 23.33
CA GLY A 36 -5.05 -38.01 23.05
C GLY A 36 -5.69 -38.35 21.70
N LEU A 37 -6.36 -37.39 21.05
CA LEU A 37 -7.37 -37.67 20.02
C LEU A 37 -6.77 -38.25 18.74
N ILE A 38 -5.61 -37.76 18.29
CA ILE A 38 -4.91 -38.32 17.11
C ILE A 38 -4.41 -39.75 17.38
N GLN A 39 -4.07 -40.12 18.63
CA GLN A 39 -3.74 -41.51 18.94
C GLN A 39 -4.99 -42.40 18.91
N GLU A 40 -6.10 -41.96 19.49
CA GLU A 40 -7.39 -42.68 19.40
C GLU A 40 -7.85 -42.90 17.94
N PHE A 41 -7.80 -41.85 17.11
CA PHE A 41 -8.21 -41.92 15.71
C PHE A 41 -7.30 -42.81 14.84
N THR A 42 -6.12 -43.21 15.33
CA THR A 42 -5.15 -44.00 14.57
C THR A 42 -4.93 -45.42 15.08
N GLN A 43 -5.49 -45.78 16.25
CA GLN A 43 -5.38 -47.13 16.85
C GLN A 43 -6.52 -48.09 16.49
N ALA A 44 -7.36 -47.76 15.50
CA ALA A 44 -8.51 -48.57 15.10
C ALA A 44 -8.11 -49.90 14.40
N ASN A 45 -7.97 -50.95 15.21
CA ASN A 45 -7.90 -52.39 14.88
C ASN A 45 -6.72 -52.91 14.03
N ALA A 46 -5.77 -53.56 14.70
CA ALA A 46 -4.71 -54.40 14.14
C ALA A 46 -5.17 -55.70 13.42
N ARG A 47 -6.43 -55.77 12.95
CA ARG A 47 -7.00 -56.92 12.22
C ARG A 47 -7.27 -56.66 10.73
N GLN A 48 -7.07 -55.44 10.24
CA GLN A 48 -7.15 -55.11 8.81
C GLN A 48 -5.84 -54.48 8.30
N GLN A 49 -4.73 -55.20 8.49
CA GLN A 49 -3.50 -54.90 7.77
C GLN A 49 -3.62 -55.35 6.31
N GLN A 50 -4.13 -54.47 5.44
CA GLN A 50 -3.79 -54.47 4.01
C GLN A 50 -4.13 -53.09 3.38
N PHE A 51 -3.08 -52.28 3.20
CA PHE A 51 -2.95 -51.18 2.22
C PHE A 51 -3.70 -49.84 2.37
N VAL A 52 -4.32 -49.50 3.50
CA VAL A 52 -4.74 -48.10 3.75
C VAL A 52 -4.41 -47.65 5.18
N SER A 53 -3.74 -46.50 5.33
CA SER A 53 -3.63 -45.76 6.58
C SER A 53 -5.01 -45.18 6.95
N GLY A 54 -5.84 -46.01 7.58
CA GLY A 54 -7.18 -45.62 8.01
C GLY A 54 -7.19 -44.69 9.22
N ALA A 55 -8.28 -43.95 9.38
CA ALA A 55 -8.66 -43.27 10.61
C ALA A 55 -10.19 -43.34 10.82
N GLN A 56 -10.63 -43.21 12.07
CA GLN A 56 -12.05 -43.25 12.44
C GLN A 56 -12.48 -41.91 13.05
N LEU A 57 -13.20 -41.11 12.28
CA LEU A 57 -13.58 -39.74 12.64
C LEU A 57 -15.02 -39.74 13.20
N ARG A 58 -15.16 -39.56 14.50
CA ARG A 58 -16.49 -39.42 15.14
C ARG A 58 -17.09 -38.08 14.75
N ILE A 59 -18.34 -38.08 14.27
CA ILE A 59 -19.11 -36.85 13.93
C ILE A 59 -20.38 -36.71 14.78
N SER A 60 -20.82 -37.77 15.45
CA SER A 60 -21.87 -37.74 16.47
C SER A 60 -21.62 -38.81 17.54
N SER A 61 -22.50 -38.89 18.54
CA SER A 61 -22.47 -39.95 19.57
C SER A 61 -22.70 -41.36 19.03
N SER A 62 -23.25 -41.50 17.81
CA SER A 62 -23.56 -42.78 17.16
C SER A 62 -22.90 -42.97 15.79
N THR A 63 -22.31 -41.93 15.21
CA THR A 63 -21.83 -41.93 13.82
C THR A 63 -20.33 -41.64 13.73
N THR A 64 -19.62 -42.56 13.10
CA THR A 64 -18.18 -42.48 12.80
C THR A 64 -17.98 -42.65 11.31
N LEU A 65 -17.20 -41.76 10.70
CA LEU A 65 -16.78 -41.85 9.31
C LEU A 65 -15.42 -42.56 9.23
N ASN A 66 -15.30 -43.52 8.31
CA ASN A 66 -14.01 -44.15 8.00
C ASN A 66 -13.27 -43.24 7.01
N ALA A 67 -12.05 -42.85 7.34
CA ALA A 67 -11.24 -41.94 6.55
C ALA A 67 -9.98 -42.64 6.03
N LYS A 68 -9.57 -42.28 4.80
CA LYS A 68 -8.30 -42.65 4.19
C LYS A 68 -7.33 -41.48 4.39
N VAL A 69 -6.32 -41.68 5.22
CA VAL A 69 -5.27 -40.69 5.49
C VAL A 69 -4.23 -40.76 4.38
N ASN A 70 -4.07 -39.68 3.60
CA ASN A 70 -3.04 -39.59 2.56
C ASN A 70 -1.77 -38.90 3.09
N TYR A 71 -1.92 -37.94 4.02
CA TYR A 71 -0.81 -37.23 4.65
C TYR A 71 -0.89 -37.28 6.16
N ARG A 72 0.26 -37.44 6.82
CA ARG A 72 0.38 -37.38 8.28
C ARG A 72 1.73 -36.79 8.67
N HIS A 73 1.70 -35.82 9.58
CA HIS A 73 2.85 -35.35 10.34
C HIS A 73 2.59 -35.58 11.83
N SER A 74 3.62 -35.95 12.60
CA SER A 74 3.53 -36.12 14.05
C SER A 74 4.85 -35.77 14.69
N GLY A 75 4.98 -34.54 15.16
CA GLY A 75 6.13 -34.03 15.90
C GLY A 75 5.82 -33.73 17.37
N PRO A 76 6.80 -33.26 18.16
CA PRO A 76 6.59 -32.92 19.57
C PRO A 76 5.68 -31.71 19.81
N ALA A 77 5.58 -30.79 18.83
CA ALA A 77 4.82 -29.54 18.94
C ALA A 77 3.45 -29.60 18.23
N GLU A 78 3.33 -30.39 17.17
CA GLU A 78 2.13 -30.52 16.35
C GLU A 78 1.95 -31.95 15.84
N ALA A 79 0.71 -32.42 15.83
CA ALA A 79 0.31 -33.57 15.03
C ALA A 79 -0.77 -33.15 14.02
N PHE A 80 -0.59 -33.51 12.75
CA PHE A 80 -1.45 -33.13 11.64
C PHE A 80 -1.76 -34.33 10.76
N MET A 81 -2.98 -34.41 10.24
CA MET A 81 -3.38 -35.44 9.30
C MET A 81 -4.42 -34.89 8.31
N ALA A 82 -4.28 -35.26 7.04
CA ALA A 82 -5.20 -34.88 5.97
C ALA A 82 -5.50 -36.08 5.06
N GLY A 83 -6.66 -36.05 4.41
CA GLY A 83 -7.15 -37.18 3.62
C GLY A 83 -8.57 -36.99 3.13
N GLU A 84 -9.24 -38.11 2.88
CA GLU A 84 -10.60 -38.19 2.33
C GLU A 84 -11.48 -39.17 3.11
N ILE A 85 -12.80 -39.02 3.03
CA ILE A 85 -13.73 -39.99 3.61
C ILE A 85 -13.88 -41.16 2.65
N ALA A 86 -13.65 -42.38 3.15
CA ALA A 86 -13.65 -43.60 2.35
C ALA A 86 -14.99 -43.78 1.62
N ASN A 87 -14.92 -44.15 0.34
CA ASN A 87 -16.07 -44.33 -0.54
C ASN A 87 -16.97 -43.08 -0.70
N THR A 88 -16.47 -41.87 -0.40
CA THR A 88 -17.22 -40.61 -0.53
C THR A 88 -16.47 -39.65 -1.47
N PRO A 89 -16.73 -39.69 -2.79
CA PRO A 89 -16.03 -38.86 -3.76
C PRO A 89 -16.23 -37.36 -3.50
N GLY A 90 -15.18 -36.56 -3.73
CA GLY A 90 -15.21 -35.12 -3.47
C GLY A 90 -15.31 -34.73 -1.98
N SER A 91 -15.06 -35.69 -1.06
CA SER A 91 -14.86 -35.39 0.35
C SER A 91 -13.39 -35.08 0.66
N SER A 92 -13.17 -34.28 1.69
CA SER A 92 -11.86 -34.05 2.28
C SER A 92 -11.98 -33.99 3.81
N PHE A 93 -10.87 -34.19 4.50
CA PHE A 93 -10.75 -33.82 5.90
C PHE A 93 -9.32 -33.39 6.24
N PHE A 94 -9.20 -32.60 7.30
CA PHE A 94 -7.96 -32.48 8.05
C PHE A 94 -8.22 -32.36 9.54
N LEU A 95 -7.23 -32.75 10.34
CA LEU A 95 -7.16 -32.50 11.78
C LEU A 95 -5.75 -32.05 12.14
N ARG A 96 -5.64 -31.06 13.02
CA ARG A 96 -4.40 -30.55 13.60
C ARG A 96 -4.53 -30.43 15.11
N ILE A 97 -3.49 -30.81 15.82
CA ILE A 97 -3.42 -30.72 17.28
C ILE A 97 -2.12 -30.05 17.69
N ARG A 98 -2.22 -28.92 18.38
CA ARG A 98 -1.09 -28.13 18.91
C ARG A 98 -1.21 -28.04 20.44
N GLY A 99 -0.48 -28.90 21.15
CA GLY A 99 -0.58 -29.00 22.61
C GLY A 99 -1.96 -29.45 23.11
N GLN A 100 -2.78 -28.49 23.56
CA GLN A 100 -4.18 -28.72 23.98
C GLN A 100 -5.20 -28.26 22.93
N GLU A 101 -4.78 -27.56 21.88
CA GLU A 101 -5.66 -27.08 20.82
C GLU A 101 -5.94 -28.19 19.80
N LEU A 102 -7.20 -28.35 19.42
CA LEU A 102 -7.65 -29.09 18.24
C LEU A 102 -8.27 -28.10 17.26
N GLU A 103 -7.89 -28.20 16.00
CA GLU A 103 -8.59 -27.58 14.86
C GLU A 103 -8.71 -28.60 13.72
N GLY A 104 -9.76 -28.49 12.90
CA GLY A 104 -9.91 -29.36 11.73
C GLY A 104 -11.33 -29.37 11.20
N ASN A 105 -11.50 -29.89 9.98
CA ASN A 105 -12.80 -29.97 9.34
C ASN A 105 -12.94 -31.26 8.53
N ILE A 106 -14.18 -31.74 8.39
CA ILE A 106 -14.58 -32.68 7.34
C ILE A 106 -15.48 -31.91 6.37
N VAL A 107 -15.22 -32.02 5.07
CA VAL A 107 -16.02 -31.39 4.01
C VAL A 107 -16.63 -32.47 3.13
N LEU A 108 -17.95 -32.45 2.96
CA LEU A 108 -18.71 -33.39 2.14
C LEU A 108 -19.41 -32.64 0.98
N ARG A 109 -18.62 -32.23 -0.03
CA ARG A 109 -19.04 -31.31 -1.10
C ARG A 109 -20.34 -31.74 -1.79
N GLN A 110 -20.48 -33.02 -2.15
CA GLN A 110 -21.67 -33.56 -2.83
C GLN A 110 -22.98 -33.39 -2.03
N SER A 111 -22.90 -33.31 -0.70
CA SER A 111 -24.05 -33.11 0.18
C SER A 111 -24.17 -31.67 0.71
N GLN A 112 -23.23 -30.79 0.37
CA GLN A 112 -23.08 -29.44 0.93
C GLN A 112 -23.05 -29.39 2.48
N ARG A 113 -22.41 -30.39 3.10
CA ARG A 113 -22.29 -30.50 4.57
C ARG A 113 -20.84 -30.42 5.01
N ALA A 114 -20.60 -29.85 6.18
CA ALA A 114 -19.30 -29.87 6.83
C ALA A 114 -19.41 -30.14 8.33
N TYR A 115 -18.32 -30.60 8.93
CA TYR A 115 -18.18 -30.77 10.38
C TYR A 115 -16.91 -30.08 10.85
N GLN A 116 -17.02 -29.23 11.86
CA GLN A 116 -15.91 -28.50 12.46
C GLN A 116 -15.47 -29.20 13.75
N TYR A 117 -14.18 -29.53 13.82
CA TYR A 117 -13.48 -30.04 14.99
C TYR A 117 -12.76 -28.88 15.67
N TYR A 118 -12.98 -28.72 16.97
CA TYR A 118 -12.37 -27.65 17.76
C TYR A 118 -12.15 -28.09 19.21
N SER A 119 -11.38 -27.32 19.98
CA SER A 119 -11.27 -27.47 21.43
C SER A 119 -11.66 -26.21 22.19
N ASP A 120 -12.10 -26.36 23.43
CA ASP A 120 -12.17 -25.23 24.37
C ASP A 120 -10.78 -24.85 24.93
N SER A 121 -10.72 -23.74 25.68
CA SER A 121 -9.49 -23.23 26.31
C SER A 121 -8.90 -24.13 27.41
N THR A 122 -9.55 -25.25 27.72
CA THR A 122 -9.05 -26.29 28.66
C THR A 122 -8.68 -27.59 27.94
N GLY A 123 -8.72 -27.60 26.60
CA GLY A 123 -8.35 -28.72 25.76
C GLY A 123 -9.38 -29.85 25.68
N ASN A 124 -10.65 -29.61 26.05
CA ASN A 124 -11.72 -30.56 25.71
C ASN A 124 -12.06 -30.40 24.23
N ALA A 125 -12.07 -31.50 23.50
CA ALA A 125 -12.32 -31.56 22.06
C ALA A 125 -13.81 -31.78 21.78
N TYR A 126 -14.31 -31.15 20.71
CA TYR A 126 -15.70 -31.23 20.26
C TYR A 126 -15.76 -31.35 18.72
N VAL A 127 -16.89 -31.84 18.22
CA VAL A 127 -17.29 -31.72 16.81
C VAL A 127 -18.72 -31.21 16.72
N LYS A 128 -19.01 -30.34 15.74
CA LYS A 128 -20.36 -29.91 15.37
C LYS A 128 -20.54 -29.96 13.86
N GLU A 129 -21.77 -30.17 13.39
CA GLU A 129 -22.13 -29.92 12.00
C GLU A 129 -22.25 -28.40 11.76
N VAL A 130 -21.75 -27.93 10.63
CA VAL A 130 -21.71 -26.51 10.22
C VAL A 130 -22.06 -26.39 8.73
N SER A 131 -22.42 -25.18 8.29
CA SER A 131 -22.50 -24.89 6.86
C SER A 131 -21.15 -25.16 6.19
N ILE A 132 -21.16 -25.73 4.99
CA ILE A 132 -19.92 -25.89 4.21
C ILE A 132 -19.24 -24.54 3.92
N HIS A 133 -20.03 -23.46 3.83
CA HIS A 133 -19.55 -22.09 3.65
C HIS A 133 -18.91 -21.47 4.91
N GLU A 134 -19.03 -22.09 6.10
CA GLU A 134 -18.31 -21.67 7.31
C GLU A 134 -16.86 -22.18 7.35
N VAL A 135 -16.49 -23.12 6.46
CA VAL A 135 -15.17 -23.80 6.52
C VAL A 135 -14.37 -23.72 5.22
N LEU A 136 -15.03 -23.59 4.06
CA LEU A 136 -14.37 -23.61 2.76
C LEU A 136 -15.20 -22.80 1.74
N CYS A 137 -14.52 -21.93 0.96
CA CYS A 137 -15.11 -21.36 -0.26
C CYS A 137 -15.51 -22.51 -1.21
N ILE A 138 -16.74 -22.50 -1.72
CA ILE A 138 -17.19 -23.53 -2.67
C ILE A 138 -18.02 -22.97 -3.82
N ASN A 139 -17.64 -23.37 -5.03
CA ASN A 139 -18.35 -23.09 -6.28
C ASN A 139 -18.34 -21.61 -6.71
N TYR A 140 -17.27 -20.86 -6.40
CA TYR A 140 -17.14 -19.48 -6.87
C TYR A 140 -17.09 -19.44 -8.40
N GLU A 141 -17.92 -18.58 -9.00
CA GLU A 141 -18.14 -18.56 -10.45
C GLU A 141 -16.83 -18.27 -11.19
N GLU A 142 -16.53 -19.10 -12.20
CA GLU A 142 -15.44 -18.82 -13.14
C GLU A 142 -15.70 -17.49 -13.83
N GLY A 143 -14.67 -16.63 -13.89
CA GLY A 143 -14.74 -15.36 -14.59
C GLY A 143 -14.96 -15.55 -16.10
N PRO A 144 -15.35 -14.48 -16.82
CA PRO A 144 -15.49 -14.55 -18.27
C PRO A 144 -14.15 -14.98 -18.88
N ALA A 145 -14.19 -15.99 -19.76
CA ALA A 145 -12.99 -16.63 -20.32
C ALA A 145 -12.04 -15.59 -20.94
N ALA A 146 -10.94 -15.30 -20.23
CA ALA A 146 -9.90 -14.43 -20.74
C ALA A 146 -9.19 -15.11 -21.91
N THR A 147 -8.93 -14.35 -22.98
CA THR A 147 -8.02 -14.81 -24.03
C THR A 147 -6.67 -15.12 -23.37
N PRO A 148 -6.18 -16.37 -23.43
CA PRO A 148 -4.89 -16.71 -22.82
C PRO A 148 -3.82 -15.81 -23.42
N ALA A 149 -2.92 -15.28 -22.59
CA ALA A 149 -1.71 -14.68 -23.10
C ALA A 149 -1.03 -15.71 -24.01
N ALA A 150 -0.71 -15.32 -25.25
CA ALA A 150 -0.08 -16.23 -26.21
C ALA A 150 1.16 -16.87 -25.58
N THR A 151 1.44 -18.14 -25.90
CA THR A 151 2.51 -18.95 -25.29
C THR A 151 3.90 -18.36 -25.59
N ALA A 152 4.25 -17.32 -24.85
CA ALA A 152 5.57 -16.73 -24.75
C ALA A 152 6.38 -17.50 -23.70
N SER A 153 7.68 -17.22 -23.65
CA SER A 153 8.50 -17.53 -22.47
C SER A 153 7.82 -17.02 -21.20
N ALA A 154 7.99 -17.74 -20.08
CA ALA A 154 7.47 -17.32 -18.77
C ALA A 154 7.68 -15.81 -18.56
N ALA A 155 6.58 -15.10 -18.31
CA ALA A 155 6.61 -13.65 -18.16
C ALA A 155 7.53 -13.28 -17.00
N ALA A 156 8.26 -12.18 -17.13
CA ALA A 156 9.00 -11.64 -15.99
C ALA A 156 7.98 -11.24 -14.91
N ILE A 157 8.17 -11.75 -13.70
CA ILE A 157 7.34 -11.35 -12.56
C ILE A 157 7.74 -9.92 -12.17
N PRO A 158 6.80 -8.98 -11.98
CA PRO A 158 7.11 -7.64 -11.51
C PRO A 158 7.90 -7.69 -10.19
N ALA A 159 9.15 -7.22 -10.21
CA ALA A 159 10.04 -7.33 -9.06
C ALA A 159 9.66 -6.34 -7.95
N ASP A 160 9.58 -6.86 -6.71
CA ASP A 160 9.52 -6.09 -5.46
C ASP A 160 8.42 -5.04 -5.33
N LEU A 161 7.25 -5.25 -5.96
CA LEU A 161 6.06 -4.45 -5.68
C LEU A 161 5.61 -4.65 -4.22
N GLN A 162 5.24 -3.58 -3.54
CA GLN A 162 4.76 -3.57 -2.14
C GLN A 162 3.79 -2.40 -1.92
N SER A 163 2.56 -2.68 -1.46
CA SER A 163 1.54 -1.65 -1.28
C SER A 163 1.59 -0.94 0.07
N TYR A 164 2.26 -1.54 1.07
CA TYR A 164 2.54 -0.93 2.36
C TYR A 164 3.71 -1.62 3.10
N PRO A 165 4.97 -1.33 2.74
CA PRO A 165 6.13 -1.90 3.43
C PRO A 165 6.09 -1.67 4.95
N GLY A 166 6.26 -2.74 5.73
CA GLY A 166 6.24 -2.69 7.20
C GLY A 166 4.85 -2.77 7.86
N ALA A 167 3.83 -3.19 7.12
CA ALA A 167 2.49 -3.43 7.64
C ALA A 167 2.42 -4.56 8.69
N ASN A 168 1.24 -4.76 9.30
CA ASN A 168 1.00 -5.80 10.32
C ASN A 168 0.70 -7.19 9.74
N GLY A 169 0.34 -7.25 8.46
CA GLY A 169 0.13 -8.48 7.69
C GLY A 169 0.58 -8.34 6.24
N CYS A 170 0.75 -9.46 5.55
CA CYS A 170 1.27 -9.52 4.18
C CYS A 170 0.44 -10.45 3.29
N VAL A 171 0.20 -10.06 2.05
CA VAL A 171 -0.44 -10.88 1.01
C VAL A 171 0.53 -10.97 -0.16
N LEU A 172 1.03 -12.16 -0.44
CA LEU A 172 1.86 -12.43 -1.62
C LEU A 172 0.95 -12.82 -2.80
N LEU A 173 1.11 -12.12 -3.91
CA LEU A 173 0.58 -12.50 -5.21
C LEU A 173 1.63 -13.37 -5.93
N ASP A 174 1.45 -14.69 -5.85
CA ASP A 174 2.35 -15.71 -6.42
C ASP A 174 1.92 -16.02 -7.85
N TYR A 175 2.78 -15.66 -8.79
CA TYR A 175 2.56 -15.82 -10.23
C TYR A 175 3.55 -16.82 -10.87
N ASP A 176 4.62 -17.19 -10.16
CA ASP A 176 5.66 -18.11 -10.63
C ASP A 176 5.28 -19.58 -10.46
N GLY A 177 4.23 -19.88 -9.69
CA GLY A 177 3.78 -21.23 -9.42
C GLY A 177 4.53 -21.85 -8.24
N GLN A 178 3.92 -22.85 -7.62
CA GLN A 178 4.32 -23.28 -6.28
C GLN A 178 4.12 -24.78 -6.06
N TYR A 179 5.10 -25.40 -5.41
CA TYR A 179 4.99 -26.77 -4.93
C TYR A 179 4.38 -26.79 -3.52
N VAL A 180 3.05 -26.93 -3.46
CA VAL A 180 2.30 -26.95 -2.20
C VAL A 180 2.24 -28.38 -1.66
N SER A 181 2.68 -28.57 -0.41
CA SER A 181 2.60 -29.85 0.29
C SER A 181 2.40 -29.66 1.79
N GLY A 182 1.91 -30.68 2.50
CA GLY A 182 1.68 -30.62 3.95
C GLY A 182 0.47 -29.80 4.40
N THR A 183 -0.34 -29.31 3.45
CA THR A 183 -1.58 -28.57 3.69
C THR A 183 -2.81 -29.48 3.59
N PRO A 184 -4.01 -29.02 3.97
CA PRO A 184 -5.26 -29.77 3.74
C PRO A 184 -5.66 -29.94 2.26
N TRP A 185 -5.05 -29.19 1.33
CA TRP A 185 -5.39 -29.22 -0.10
C TRP A 185 -5.11 -30.59 -0.74
N ASN A 186 -5.82 -30.90 -1.84
CA ASN A 186 -5.72 -32.17 -2.57
C ASN A 186 -5.76 -33.41 -1.65
N ASN A 187 -6.61 -33.36 -0.62
CA ASN A 187 -6.75 -34.40 0.41
C ASN A 187 -5.40 -34.75 1.09
N GLY A 188 -4.52 -33.77 1.28
CA GLY A 188 -3.16 -33.93 1.84
C GLY A 188 -2.07 -34.32 0.84
N ASN A 189 -2.42 -34.67 -0.40
CA ASN A 189 -1.43 -34.92 -1.45
C ASN A 189 -0.82 -33.59 -1.92
N PRO A 190 0.42 -33.56 -2.44
CA PRO A 190 0.99 -32.33 -2.97
C PRO A 190 0.23 -31.82 -4.21
N ILE A 191 0.35 -30.52 -4.48
CA ILE A 191 -0.02 -29.87 -5.75
C ILE A 191 1.25 -29.19 -6.29
N ASP A 192 1.60 -29.52 -7.52
CA ASP A 192 2.64 -28.82 -8.28
C ASP A 192 1.94 -27.81 -9.20
N ALA A 193 1.90 -26.56 -8.78
CA ALA A 193 1.11 -25.51 -9.43
C ALA A 193 1.92 -24.83 -10.53
N ALA A 194 1.37 -24.78 -11.75
CA ALA A 194 2.01 -24.12 -12.87
C ALA A 194 1.96 -22.58 -12.71
N PRO A 195 2.90 -21.83 -13.32
CA PRO A 195 2.87 -20.36 -13.32
C PRO A 195 1.57 -19.77 -13.89
N ALA A 196 1.26 -18.54 -13.50
CA ALA A 196 0.11 -17.80 -13.98
C ALA A 196 0.14 -17.54 -15.50
N GLN A 197 -1.02 -17.58 -16.16
CA GLN A 197 -1.16 -17.25 -17.59
C GLN A 197 -1.46 -15.75 -17.81
N LEU A 198 -0.67 -14.89 -17.16
CA LEU A 198 -0.77 -13.43 -17.24
C LEU A 198 0.50 -12.85 -17.87
N THR A 199 0.41 -11.64 -18.45
CA THR A 199 1.59 -10.85 -18.82
C THR A 199 2.06 -10.01 -17.64
N GLU A 200 3.32 -9.57 -17.65
CA GLU A 200 3.90 -8.67 -16.61
C GLU A 200 3.00 -7.43 -16.37
N ALA A 201 2.53 -6.78 -17.44
CA ALA A 201 1.64 -5.62 -17.34
C ALA A 201 0.27 -5.96 -16.70
N GLN A 202 -0.24 -7.18 -16.92
CA GLN A 202 -1.46 -7.65 -16.26
C GLN A 202 -1.19 -7.98 -14.78
N MET A 203 -0.04 -8.54 -14.44
CA MET A 203 0.37 -8.82 -13.05
C MET A 203 0.50 -7.53 -12.23
N VAL A 204 1.04 -6.44 -12.83
CA VAL A 204 1.06 -5.10 -12.21
C VAL A 204 -0.37 -4.58 -11.99
N GLU A 205 -1.27 -4.74 -12.96
CA GLU A 205 -2.65 -4.26 -12.82
C GLU A 205 -3.48 -5.06 -11.79
N VAL A 206 -3.28 -6.38 -11.73
CA VAL A 206 -3.86 -7.23 -10.68
C VAL A 206 -3.31 -6.83 -9.31
N TRP A 207 -2.01 -6.53 -9.22
CA TRP A 207 -1.42 -6.01 -7.97
C TRP A 207 -2.02 -4.65 -7.58
N GLU A 208 -2.26 -3.72 -8.52
CA GLU A 208 -2.91 -2.43 -8.23
C GLU A 208 -4.33 -2.62 -7.71
N LEU A 209 -5.13 -3.47 -8.36
CA LEU A 209 -6.51 -3.80 -7.97
C LEU A 209 -6.55 -4.32 -6.52
N VAL A 210 -5.85 -5.43 -6.23
CA VAL A 210 -5.83 -6.02 -4.88
C VAL A 210 -5.21 -5.04 -3.85
N SER A 211 -4.29 -4.17 -4.27
CA SER A 211 -3.73 -3.13 -3.40
C SER A 211 -4.69 -2.00 -3.09
N GLU A 212 -5.72 -1.77 -3.90
CA GLU A 212 -6.78 -0.78 -3.66
C GLU A 212 -7.80 -1.33 -2.66
N ASP A 213 -8.31 -2.54 -2.88
CA ASP A 213 -9.25 -3.22 -1.97
C ASP A 213 -8.71 -3.28 -0.53
N PHE A 214 -7.40 -3.50 -0.38
CA PHE A 214 -6.71 -3.58 0.92
C PHE A 214 -6.08 -2.26 1.39
N LYS A 215 -6.26 -1.14 0.67
CA LYS A 215 -5.73 0.18 1.05
C LYS A 215 -6.16 0.65 2.45
N PRO A 216 -7.38 0.38 2.95
CA PRO A 216 -7.78 0.77 4.31
C PRO A 216 -6.98 0.11 5.46
N PHE A 217 -6.28 -1.00 5.19
CA PHE A 217 -5.74 -1.89 6.24
C PHE A 217 -4.20 -1.87 6.34
N HIS A 218 -3.67 -2.28 7.50
CA HIS A 218 -2.25 -2.66 7.67
C HIS A 218 -1.97 -4.02 7.01
N VAL A 219 -2.18 -4.09 5.69
CA VAL A 219 -1.82 -5.22 4.82
C VAL A 219 -0.88 -4.72 3.73
N ASN A 220 0.26 -5.39 3.60
CA ASN A 220 1.20 -5.21 2.49
C ASN A 220 0.86 -6.23 1.40
N VAL A 221 0.36 -5.77 0.25
CA VAL A 221 0.19 -6.61 -0.94
C VAL A 221 1.49 -6.57 -1.72
N THR A 222 2.12 -7.72 -1.98
CA THR A 222 3.46 -7.81 -2.56
C THR A 222 3.58 -8.88 -3.64
N THR A 223 4.53 -8.72 -4.55
CA THR A 223 4.98 -9.77 -5.48
C THR A 223 6.32 -10.42 -5.05
N SER A 224 6.88 -10.02 -3.91
CA SER A 224 8.21 -10.46 -3.47
C SER A 224 8.14 -11.56 -2.43
N GLU A 225 8.59 -12.76 -2.82
CA GLU A 225 8.80 -13.91 -1.92
C GLU A 225 9.72 -13.56 -0.74
N ALA A 226 10.72 -12.70 -0.94
CA ALA A 226 11.63 -12.26 0.12
C ALA A 226 10.92 -11.37 1.14
N VAL A 227 10.07 -10.45 0.68
CA VAL A 227 9.22 -9.61 1.55
C VAL A 227 8.23 -10.49 2.29
N PHE A 228 7.50 -11.38 1.61
CA PHE A 228 6.57 -12.34 2.23
C PHE A 228 7.24 -13.12 3.37
N ASN A 229 8.45 -13.63 3.13
CA ASN A 229 9.18 -14.41 4.14
C ASN A 229 9.70 -13.63 5.35
N SER A 230 9.68 -12.29 5.32
CA SER A 230 9.98 -11.45 6.49
C SER A 230 8.83 -11.37 7.50
N TYR A 231 7.60 -11.73 7.11
CA TYR A 231 6.42 -11.70 7.98
C TYR A 231 6.23 -13.06 8.71
N PRO A 232 5.70 -13.06 9.94
CA PRO A 232 5.27 -14.30 10.61
C PRO A 232 4.23 -15.08 9.78
N LYS A 233 4.26 -16.42 9.83
CA LYS A 233 3.31 -17.28 9.10
C LYS A 233 1.86 -16.96 9.44
N ASN A 234 1.56 -16.79 10.73
CA ASN A 234 0.24 -16.39 11.22
C ASN A 234 -0.13 -14.91 10.97
N ARG A 235 0.59 -14.22 10.08
CA ARG A 235 0.36 -12.84 9.64
C ARG A 235 0.57 -12.67 8.14
N ARG A 236 0.53 -13.75 7.37
CA ARG A 236 0.73 -13.71 5.93
C ARG A 236 -0.12 -14.72 5.18
N MET A 237 -0.54 -14.36 3.97
CA MET A 237 -1.26 -15.23 3.06
C MET A 237 -0.58 -15.24 1.69
N ARG A 238 -0.55 -16.40 1.03
CA ARG A 238 -0.12 -16.56 -0.35
C ARG A 238 -1.34 -16.83 -1.22
N VAL A 239 -1.51 -16.01 -2.25
CA VAL A 239 -2.49 -16.19 -3.32
C VAL A 239 -1.77 -16.78 -4.52
N ILE A 240 -2.00 -18.05 -4.83
CA ILE A 240 -1.38 -18.73 -5.98
C ILE A 240 -2.27 -18.53 -7.21
N PHE A 241 -1.79 -17.80 -8.20
CA PHE A 241 -2.44 -17.64 -9.50
C PHE A 241 -1.96 -18.74 -10.45
N THR A 242 -2.84 -19.67 -10.82
CA THR A 242 -2.42 -20.87 -11.57
C THR A 242 -3.53 -21.46 -12.45
N PRO A 243 -3.23 -22.01 -13.64
CA PRO A 243 -4.15 -22.87 -14.36
C PRO A 243 -4.33 -24.26 -13.70
N THR A 244 -3.51 -24.63 -12.70
CA THR A 244 -3.60 -25.91 -11.98
C THR A 244 -4.76 -25.90 -10.98
N ASN A 245 -5.97 -26.22 -11.45
CA ASN A 245 -7.20 -26.18 -10.65
C ASN A 245 -7.42 -27.37 -9.67
N THR A 246 -6.39 -28.17 -9.37
CA THR A 246 -6.47 -29.39 -8.54
C THR A 246 -7.10 -29.16 -7.15
N ALA A 247 -6.95 -27.97 -6.56
CA ALA A 247 -7.53 -27.67 -5.25
C ALA A 247 -9.07 -27.50 -5.28
N ALA A 248 -9.63 -27.00 -6.38
CA ALA A 248 -11.07 -26.91 -6.64
C ALA A 248 -11.36 -26.82 -8.16
N PRO A 249 -11.52 -27.97 -8.86
CA PRO A 249 -11.83 -27.98 -10.28
C PRO A 249 -13.21 -27.36 -10.58
N GLY A 250 -13.28 -26.42 -11.52
CA GLY A 250 -14.52 -25.76 -11.94
C GLY A 250 -14.94 -24.55 -11.09
N ALA A 251 -13.99 -23.90 -10.42
CA ALA A 251 -14.20 -22.67 -9.65
C ALA A 251 -13.24 -21.56 -10.11
N GLY A 252 -13.59 -20.29 -9.89
CA GLY A 252 -12.70 -19.15 -10.17
C GLY A 252 -11.55 -18.99 -9.16
N GLY A 253 -11.75 -19.49 -7.92
CA GLY A 253 -10.77 -19.50 -6.83
C GLY A 253 -11.17 -20.48 -5.73
N VAL A 254 -10.32 -20.65 -4.70
CA VAL A 254 -10.69 -21.30 -3.43
C VAL A 254 -9.78 -20.95 -2.25
N ALA A 255 -10.38 -20.70 -1.08
CA ALA A 255 -9.73 -20.46 0.20
C ALA A 255 -10.38 -21.21 1.37
N TYR A 256 -9.60 -21.49 2.41
CA TYR A 256 -10.11 -21.91 3.72
C TYR A 256 -10.57 -20.69 4.52
N ILE A 257 -11.77 -20.78 5.12
CA ILE A 257 -12.35 -19.67 5.86
C ILE A 257 -11.53 -19.40 7.14
N GLY A 258 -11.08 -18.16 7.30
CA GLY A 258 -10.31 -17.72 8.47
C GLY A 258 -8.83 -18.13 8.48
N SER A 259 -8.25 -18.59 7.36
CA SER A 259 -6.88 -19.13 7.34
C SER A 259 -5.75 -18.08 7.41
N PHE A 260 -6.02 -16.77 7.39
CA PHE A 260 -4.98 -15.72 7.38
C PHE A 260 -4.05 -15.77 8.60
N ASN A 261 -4.56 -16.23 9.75
CA ASN A 261 -3.79 -16.36 10.99
C ASN A 261 -3.27 -17.78 11.26
N TRP A 262 -3.33 -18.70 10.28
CA TRP A 262 -2.77 -20.04 10.43
C TRP A 262 -1.24 -20.01 10.35
N ASN A 263 -0.57 -20.85 11.14
CA ASN A 263 0.88 -20.85 11.27
C ASN A 263 1.59 -21.84 10.33
N ASP A 264 0.98 -22.16 9.18
CA ASP A 264 1.35 -23.30 8.32
C ASP A 264 1.66 -22.93 6.85
N ASP A 265 1.46 -21.67 6.44
CA ASP A 265 1.50 -21.21 5.04
C ASP A 265 0.50 -21.93 4.09
N THR A 266 -0.65 -22.42 4.59
CA THR A 266 -1.72 -22.93 3.71
C THR A 266 -2.23 -21.80 2.79
N PRO A 267 -2.04 -21.88 1.46
CA PRO A 267 -2.39 -20.80 0.54
C PRO A 267 -3.88 -20.78 0.20
N CYS A 268 -4.34 -19.66 -0.36
CA CYS A 268 -5.54 -19.61 -1.19
C CYS A 268 -5.17 -19.58 -2.69
N TRP A 269 -6.15 -19.88 -3.55
CA TRP A 269 -5.90 -20.16 -4.96
C TRP A 269 -6.79 -19.31 -5.87
N VAL A 270 -6.23 -18.85 -6.99
CA VAL A 270 -6.96 -18.17 -8.06
C VAL A 270 -6.70 -18.92 -9.36
N PHE A 271 -7.79 -19.31 -10.03
CA PHE A 271 -7.76 -20.04 -11.30
C PHE A 271 -8.20 -19.19 -12.49
N ASN A 272 -8.90 -18.07 -12.22
CA ASN A 272 -9.28 -17.10 -13.23
C ASN A 272 -8.06 -16.45 -13.92
N GLY A 273 -8.17 -16.26 -15.23
CA GLY A 273 -7.24 -15.45 -16.03
C GLY A 273 -7.76 -14.04 -16.30
N GLY A 274 -6.89 -13.20 -16.88
CA GLY A 274 -7.18 -11.79 -17.17
C GLY A 274 -7.24 -10.92 -15.91
N VAL A 275 -7.07 -9.60 -16.07
CA VAL A 275 -6.90 -8.69 -14.91
C VAL A 275 -8.09 -8.74 -13.95
N LYS A 276 -9.29 -8.40 -14.42
CA LYS A 276 -10.46 -8.26 -13.54
C LYS A 276 -10.87 -9.60 -12.91
N GLY A 277 -10.84 -10.68 -13.70
CA GLY A 277 -11.14 -12.04 -13.23
C GLY A 277 -10.15 -12.55 -12.19
N ALA A 278 -8.85 -12.30 -12.38
CA ALA A 278 -7.80 -12.71 -11.45
C ALA A 278 -7.76 -11.83 -10.19
N GLY A 279 -7.86 -10.51 -10.34
CA GLY A 279 -7.81 -9.55 -9.22
C GLY A 279 -9.02 -9.64 -8.29
N ASP A 280 -10.24 -9.57 -8.83
CA ASP A 280 -11.46 -9.70 -8.01
C ASP A 280 -11.48 -11.06 -7.28
N ALA A 281 -11.00 -12.14 -7.93
CA ALA A 281 -10.89 -13.44 -7.29
C ALA A 281 -9.80 -13.48 -6.21
N ALA A 282 -8.65 -12.84 -6.42
CA ALA A 282 -7.61 -12.75 -5.40
C ALA A 282 -8.12 -12.06 -4.14
N THR A 283 -8.81 -10.91 -4.29
CA THR A 283 -9.38 -10.19 -3.15
C THR A 283 -10.49 -10.99 -2.48
N HIS A 284 -11.39 -11.62 -3.23
CA HIS A 284 -12.45 -12.49 -2.71
C HIS A 284 -11.88 -13.65 -1.86
N GLU A 285 -10.89 -14.38 -2.37
CA GLU A 285 -10.28 -15.51 -1.68
C GLU A 285 -9.43 -15.07 -0.47
N VAL A 286 -8.79 -13.90 -0.53
CA VAL A 286 -8.14 -13.30 0.65
C VAL A 286 -9.18 -12.86 1.69
N GLY A 287 -10.33 -12.31 1.27
CA GLY A 287 -11.48 -12.00 2.13
C GLY A 287 -11.98 -13.24 2.90
N HIS A 288 -12.06 -14.38 2.22
CA HIS A 288 -12.31 -15.66 2.89
C HIS A 288 -11.24 -16.02 3.92
N THR A 289 -9.97 -15.75 3.68
CA THR A 289 -8.91 -15.97 4.70
C THR A 289 -9.06 -15.05 5.92
N PHE A 290 -9.72 -13.89 5.78
CA PHE A 290 -10.19 -13.01 6.86
C PHE A 290 -11.56 -13.40 7.43
N GLY A 291 -12.10 -14.56 7.04
CA GLY A 291 -13.31 -15.14 7.61
C GLY A 291 -14.61 -14.51 7.12
N LEU A 292 -14.61 -13.86 5.94
CA LEU A 292 -15.82 -13.37 5.29
C LEU A 292 -16.60 -14.53 4.64
N GLY A 293 -17.93 -14.48 4.68
CA GLY A 293 -18.82 -15.34 3.88
C GLY A 293 -19.12 -14.73 2.50
N HIS A 294 -19.70 -15.50 1.57
CA HIS A 294 -20.13 -14.94 0.28
C HIS A 294 -21.25 -13.91 0.46
N ASP A 295 -21.28 -12.91 -0.41
CA ASP A 295 -22.42 -12.02 -0.61
C ASP A 295 -23.32 -12.56 -1.73
N GLY A 296 -24.51 -13.03 -1.37
CA GLY A 296 -25.55 -13.46 -2.30
C GLY A 296 -26.93 -12.93 -1.92
N ARG A 297 -27.99 -13.42 -2.57
CA ARG A 297 -29.37 -13.03 -2.25
C ARG A 297 -30.22 -14.20 -1.79
N THR A 298 -31.25 -13.89 -1.02
CA THR A 298 -32.35 -14.79 -0.63
C THR A 298 -33.50 -14.78 -1.64
N SER A 299 -33.64 -13.72 -2.44
CA SER A 299 -34.65 -13.60 -3.50
C SER A 299 -34.15 -12.76 -4.69
N PRO A 300 -33.91 -13.38 -5.86
CA PRO A 300 -33.77 -14.83 -6.07
C PRO A 300 -32.70 -15.43 -5.14
N SER A 301 -32.82 -16.72 -4.84
CA SER A 301 -31.83 -17.42 -4.00
C SER A 301 -30.58 -17.72 -4.84
N GLU A 302 -29.48 -17.05 -4.55
CA GLU A 302 -28.19 -17.18 -5.24
C GLU A 302 -27.05 -17.09 -4.23
N GLY A 303 -26.01 -17.91 -4.43
CA GLY A 303 -24.85 -17.97 -3.53
C GLY A 303 -23.88 -16.79 -3.68
N TYR A 304 -23.92 -16.14 -4.86
CA TYR A 304 -23.06 -15.02 -5.23
C TYR A 304 -23.89 -13.96 -5.94
N TYR A 305 -23.72 -12.71 -5.55
CA TYR A 305 -24.43 -11.58 -6.14
C TYR A 305 -23.57 -10.86 -7.18
N GLN A 306 -24.07 -10.78 -8.42
CA GLN A 306 -23.43 -10.05 -9.53
C GLN A 306 -23.64 -8.51 -9.47
N GLY A 307 -24.07 -8.01 -8.31
CA GLY A 307 -24.33 -6.60 -8.07
C GLY A 307 -25.49 -6.01 -8.88
N HIS A 308 -25.57 -4.69 -8.91
CA HIS A 308 -26.56 -3.91 -9.63
C HIS A 308 -26.02 -2.53 -10.03
N GLY A 309 -26.63 -1.91 -11.04
CA GLY A 309 -26.11 -0.65 -11.59
C GLY A 309 -24.63 -0.79 -11.99
N SER A 310 -23.80 0.07 -11.42
CA SER A 310 -22.33 0.08 -11.59
C SER A 310 -21.55 -0.65 -10.48
N TRP A 311 -22.22 -1.26 -9.51
CA TRP A 311 -21.61 -1.76 -8.26
C TRP A 311 -21.82 -3.27 -8.06
N ALA A 312 -20.86 -3.93 -7.41
CA ALA A 312 -21.00 -5.28 -6.84
C ALA A 312 -20.23 -5.40 -5.52
N PRO A 313 -20.60 -6.36 -4.65
CA PRO A 313 -19.77 -6.71 -3.49
C PRO A 313 -18.58 -7.59 -3.90
N ILE A 314 -17.42 -7.39 -3.27
CA ILE A 314 -16.20 -8.22 -3.44
C ILE A 314 -16.51 -9.70 -3.14
N MET A 315 -17.24 -9.98 -2.06
CA MET A 315 -17.62 -11.34 -1.69
C MET A 315 -18.77 -11.92 -2.55
N GLY A 316 -19.26 -11.16 -3.53
CA GLY A 316 -20.17 -11.63 -4.58
C GLY A 316 -19.39 -12.00 -5.85
N VAL A 317 -19.88 -11.57 -7.02
CA VAL A 317 -19.20 -11.73 -8.33
C VAL A 317 -19.02 -10.35 -8.98
N GLY A 318 -17.83 -9.77 -8.80
CA GLY A 318 -17.50 -8.40 -9.19
C GLY A 318 -17.20 -8.18 -10.68
N TYR A 319 -16.86 -9.23 -11.44
CA TYR A 319 -16.13 -9.16 -12.72
C TYR A 319 -16.74 -8.25 -13.81
N TYR A 320 -18.03 -7.95 -13.71
CA TYR A 320 -18.83 -7.22 -14.69
C TYR A 320 -19.17 -5.78 -14.27
N ARG A 321 -18.60 -5.30 -13.15
CA ARG A 321 -18.87 -3.98 -12.57
C ARG A 321 -17.60 -3.12 -12.50
N PRO A 322 -17.70 -1.81 -12.77
CA PRO A 322 -16.58 -0.88 -12.62
C PRO A 322 -16.26 -0.55 -11.15
N VAL A 323 -17.23 -0.67 -10.23
CA VAL A 323 -17.04 -0.50 -8.78
C VAL A 323 -17.30 -1.85 -8.11
N VAL A 324 -16.33 -2.34 -7.33
CA VAL A 324 -16.43 -3.63 -6.63
C VAL A 324 -15.86 -3.44 -5.22
N GLN A 325 -16.70 -3.39 -4.19
CA GLN A 325 -16.29 -2.95 -2.85
C GLN A 325 -16.63 -4.00 -1.77
N TRP A 326 -16.02 -3.87 -0.59
CA TRP A 326 -16.45 -4.60 0.62
C TRP A 326 -17.92 -4.30 0.96
N SER A 327 -18.63 -5.24 1.57
CA SER A 327 -20.05 -5.08 1.88
C SER A 327 -20.39 -5.16 3.36
N LYS A 328 -21.67 -4.87 3.62
CA LYS A 328 -22.40 -5.23 4.85
C LYS A 328 -23.86 -5.59 4.59
N GLY A 329 -24.16 -6.05 3.36
CA GLY A 329 -25.50 -6.51 2.99
C GLY A 329 -26.55 -5.39 2.81
N GLU A 330 -26.14 -4.18 2.39
CA GLU A 330 -27.09 -3.06 2.16
C GLU A 330 -27.97 -3.21 0.90
N TYR A 331 -27.65 -4.18 0.04
CA TYR A 331 -28.39 -4.48 -1.18
C TYR A 331 -29.66 -5.30 -0.93
N ALA A 332 -30.66 -5.19 -1.80
CA ALA A 332 -31.94 -5.84 -1.59
C ALA A 332 -31.82 -7.37 -1.51
N ASN A 333 -32.46 -7.94 -0.49
CA ASN A 333 -32.55 -9.37 -0.20
C ASN A 333 -31.20 -10.05 0.12
N ALA A 334 -30.18 -9.31 0.56
CA ALA A 334 -28.88 -9.87 0.96
C ALA A 334 -29.03 -11.10 1.88
N ASN A 335 -28.29 -12.16 1.59
CA ASN A 335 -28.23 -13.39 2.41
C ASN A 335 -27.11 -13.33 3.46
N ASN A 336 -26.18 -12.38 3.31
CA ASN A 336 -25.10 -12.04 4.23
C ASN A 336 -25.24 -10.57 4.63
N THR A 337 -24.95 -10.26 5.90
CA THR A 337 -24.96 -8.88 6.46
C THR A 337 -23.78 -8.70 7.43
N GLU A 338 -22.66 -9.33 7.13
CA GLU A 338 -21.41 -9.23 7.88
C GLU A 338 -20.76 -7.87 7.65
N ASP A 339 -20.23 -7.23 8.69
CA ASP A 339 -19.40 -6.02 8.53
C ASP A 339 -17.99 -6.44 8.10
N ASP A 340 -17.79 -6.56 6.77
CA ASP A 340 -16.52 -6.98 6.16
C ASP A 340 -15.33 -6.18 6.67
N LEU A 341 -15.46 -4.85 6.70
CA LEU A 341 -14.39 -3.94 7.10
C LEU A 341 -14.02 -4.16 8.57
N ALA A 342 -15.01 -4.30 9.46
CA ALA A 342 -14.78 -4.61 10.87
C ALA A 342 -14.21 -6.03 11.09
N LYS A 343 -14.60 -7.01 10.27
CA LYS A 343 -14.03 -8.37 10.30
C LYS A 343 -12.55 -8.39 9.91
N ILE A 344 -12.18 -7.79 8.78
CA ILE A 344 -10.79 -7.70 8.31
C ILE A 344 -9.94 -6.94 9.35
N ALA A 345 -10.42 -5.78 9.81
CA ALA A 345 -9.72 -4.97 10.81
C ALA A 345 -9.72 -5.56 12.24
N SER A 346 -10.38 -6.70 12.47
CA SER A 346 -10.52 -7.28 13.81
C SER A 346 -9.20 -7.76 14.42
N ALA A 347 -9.16 -7.78 15.76
CA ALA A 347 -8.02 -8.29 16.52
C ALA A 347 -7.68 -9.77 16.24
N THR A 348 -8.62 -10.54 15.67
CA THR A 348 -8.48 -11.96 15.29
C THR A 348 -7.32 -12.19 14.31
N TYR A 349 -7.17 -11.29 13.34
CA TYR A 349 -6.09 -11.29 12.35
C TYR A 349 -5.03 -10.24 12.70
N GLY A 350 -5.44 -9.20 13.43
CA GLY A 350 -4.56 -8.20 14.02
C GLY A 350 -3.82 -7.36 12.99
N VAL A 351 -4.35 -7.28 11.77
CA VAL A 351 -3.92 -6.30 10.77
C VAL A 351 -4.38 -4.92 11.23
N GLY A 352 -5.70 -4.70 11.33
CA GLY A 352 -6.29 -3.41 11.69
C GLY A 352 -6.30 -2.40 10.53
N TYR A 353 -6.97 -1.28 10.73
CA TYR A 353 -6.95 -0.14 9.79
C TYR A 353 -5.62 0.60 9.82
N ARG A 354 -5.30 1.30 8.72
CA ARG A 354 -4.26 2.34 8.70
C ARG A 354 -4.62 3.48 9.67
N ALA A 355 -3.59 4.23 10.06
CA ALA A 355 -3.78 5.51 10.72
C ALA A 355 -4.28 6.53 9.69
N ASP A 356 -5.13 7.48 10.13
CA ASP A 356 -5.46 8.69 9.36
C ASP A 356 -4.16 9.37 8.91
N ASP A 357 -4.09 9.79 7.64
CA ASP A 357 -2.98 10.59 7.12
C ASP A 357 -3.27 12.11 7.24
N TYR A 358 -4.53 12.54 7.16
CA TYR A 358 -4.95 13.92 7.45
C TYR A 358 -6.06 14.00 8.52
N GLY A 359 -6.59 15.20 8.78
CA GLY A 359 -7.42 15.46 9.96
C GLY A 359 -8.82 16.00 9.65
N ASN A 360 -9.84 15.42 10.29
CA ASN A 360 -11.28 15.57 9.96
C ASN A 360 -11.91 16.95 10.24
N THR A 361 -11.12 17.99 10.50
CA THR A 361 -11.63 19.30 10.92
C THR A 361 -10.80 20.47 10.36
N ILE A 362 -11.44 21.61 10.18
CA ILE A 362 -10.79 22.90 9.84
C ILE A 362 -9.64 23.24 10.80
N SER A 363 -9.75 22.88 12.08
CA SER A 363 -8.69 23.05 13.09
C SER A 363 -7.51 22.08 12.96
N ALA A 364 -7.71 20.92 12.35
CA ALA A 364 -6.69 19.91 12.08
C ALA A 364 -6.21 19.92 10.62
N ALA A 365 -6.67 20.88 9.81
CA ALA A 365 -6.47 20.88 8.38
C ALA A 365 -4.97 21.00 8.00
N ALA A 366 -4.50 20.05 7.20
CA ALA A 366 -3.14 20.07 6.67
C ALA A 366 -2.96 21.20 5.65
N ALA A 367 -1.72 21.60 5.37
CA ALA A 367 -1.47 22.50 4.25
C ALA A 367 -1.69 21.75 2.93
N LEU A 368 -2.54 22.27 2.05
CA LEU A 368 -2.59 21.79 0.67
C LEU A 368 -1.23 22.07 0.01
N ASN A 369 -0.67 21.10 -0.70
CA ASN A 369 0.59 21.30 -1.39
C ASN A 369 0.37 22.11 -2.68
N VAL A 370 0.77 23.38 -2.65
CA VAL A 370 0.62 24.36 -3.72
C VAL A 370 1.99 24.95 -4.06
N ASP A 371 2.40 24.86 -5.31
CA ASP A 371 3.65 25.45 -5.78
C ASP A 371 3.55 26.98 -6.01
N VAL A 372 4.69 27.58 -6.38
CA VAL A 372 4.84 29.02 -6.61
C VAL A 372 4.14 29.54 -7.87
N SER A 373 3.80 28.65 -8.81
CA SER A 373 2.95 28.96 -9.96
C SER A 373 1.46 28.77 -9.65
N GLY A 374 1.15 28.33 -8.42
CA GLY A 374 -0.19 28.01 -7.96
C GLY A 374 -0.65 26.60 -8.29
N ASN A 375 0.19 25.72 -8.84
CA ASN A 375 -0.21 24.35 -9.16
C ASN A 375 -0.37 23.51 -7.89
N VAL A 376 -1.38 22.64 -7.85
CA VAL A 376 -1.67 21.76 -6.72
C VAL A 376 -1.19 20.34 -7.02
N SER A 377 -0.56 19.70 -6.03
CA SER A 377 -0.16 18.29 -6.10
C SER A 377 -0.16 17.65 -4.71
N THR A 378 -1.31 17.15 -4.28
CA THR A 378 -1.50 16.47 -2.99
C THR A 378 -2.05 15.06 -3.22
N ALA A 379 -1.81 14.12 -2.31
CA ALA A 379 -2.37 12.77 -2.33
C ALA A 379 -2.70 12.33 -0.90
N GLY A 380 -3.66 11.42 -0.74
CA GLY A 380 -4.07 10.88 0.56
C GLY A 380 -4.88 9.60 0.42
N ILE A 381 -5.35 9.06 1.55
CA ILE A 381 -6.13 7.82 1.63
C ILE A 381 -7.34 8.02 2.54
N ILE A 382 -8.55 7.95 1.98
CA ILE A 382 -9.77 7.80 2.79
C ILE A 382 -9.79 6.37 3.34
N GLY A 383 -9.37 6.20 4.59
CA GLY A 383 -9.17 4.91 5.24
C GLY A 383 -10.39 4.37 5.98
N ARG A 384 -11.42 5.20 6.24
CA ARG A 384 -12.64 4.81 6.96
C ARG A 384 -13.90 5.52 6.45
N THR A 385 -15.08 4.93 6.67
CA THR A 385 -16.39 5.47 6.26
C THR A 385 -16.72 6.88 6.81
N ALA A 386 -16.08 7.29 7.91
CA ALA A 386 -16.27 8.58 8.57
C ALA A 386 -15.03 9.49 8.48
N ASP A 387 -14.09 9.14 7.60
CA ASP A 387 -12.84 9.83 7.35
C ASP A 387 -13.07 11.05 6.43
N VAL A 388 -12.36 12.14 6.71
CA VAL A 388 -12.52 13.43 6.01
C VAL A 388 -11.18 14.16 5.96
N ASP A 389 -10.44 14.02 4.88
CA ASP A 389 -9.17 14.72 4.76
C ASP A 389 -9.39 16.21 4.50
N MET A 390 -9.10 17.03 5.52
CA MET A 390 -9.21 18.48 5.44
C MET A 390 -7.88 19.14 5.11
N PHE A 391 -7.87 19.95 4.06
CA PHE A 391 -6.72 20.75 3.63
C PHE A 391 -7.02 22.24 3.72
N ARG A 392 -5.99 23.07 3.89
CA ARG A 392 -6.03 24.53 3.93
C ARG A 392 -5.13 25.12 2.86
N PHE A 393 -5.60 26.15 2.16
CA PHE A 393 -4.77 26.97 1.28
C PHE A 393 -5.09 28.47 1.44
N ASN A 394 -4.19 29.31 0.94
CA ASN A 394 -4.34 30.76 0.88
C ASN A 394 -4.38 31.19 -0.60
N THR A 395 -5.09 32.27 -0.89
CA THR A 395 -5.10 32.94 -2.20
C THR A 395 -5.16 34.45 -2.02
N THR A 396 -4.57 35.21 -2.96
CA THR A 396 -4.76 36.66 -3.10
C THR A 396 -5.96 37.02 -3.97
N GLY A 397 -6.68 36.01 -4.46
CA GLY A 397 -7.87 36.10 -5.30
C GLY A 397 -7.62 35.62 -6.74
N GLY A 398 -8.69 35.12 -7.37
CA GLY A 398 -8.67 34.68 -8.77
C GLY A 398 -9.30 33.30 -8.99
N ALA A 399 -9.17 32.81 -10.22
CA ALA A 399 -9.71 31.51 -10.63
C ALA A 399 -8.95 30.36 -9.94
N THR A 400 -9.67 29.53 -9.21
CA THR A 400 -9.18 28.31 -8.56
C THR A 400 -9.87 27.11 -9.19
N THR A 401 -9.11 26.10 -9.59
CA THR A 401 -9.62 24.83 -10.11
C THR A 401 -8.92 23.69 -9.40
N LEU A 402 -9.67 22.82 -8.74
CA LEU A 402 -9.18 21.64 -8.04
C LEU A 402 -9.88 20.40 -8.61
N ASN A 403 -9.09 19.42 -9.04
CA ASN A 403 -9.56 18.12 -9.53
C ASN A 403 -9.17 17.06 -8.51
N PHE A 404 -10.12 16.20 -8.17
CA PHE A 404 -9.98 15.13 -7.19
C PHE A 404 -10.18 13.81 -7.91
N SER A 405 -9.13 13.01 -7.98
CA SER A 405 -9.13 11.74 -8.71
C SER A 405 -8.77 10.60 -7.76
N PRO A 406 -9.55 9.52 -7.71
CA PRO A 406 -9.20 8.32 -6.95
C PRO A 406 -8.06 7.56 -7.66
N ALA A 407 -7.78 6.33 -7.24
CA ALA A 407 -6.83 5.45 -7.94
C ALA A 407 -7.11 5.38 -9.47
N LEU A 408 -6.03 5.35 -10.26
CA LEU A 408 -6.10 5.43 -11.72
C LEU A 408 -6.78 4.21 -12.37
N ARG A 409 -6.60 3.03 -11.75
CA ARG A 409 -7.19 1.75 -12.17
C ARG A 409 -7.84 1.11 -10.96
N HIS A 410 -8.99 0.48 -11.19
CA HIS A 410 -9.81 -0.19 -10.17
C HIS A 410 -10.05 0.63 -8.88
N PRO A 411 -10.48 1.90 -8.97
CA PRO A 411 -10.78 2.71 -7.78
C PRO A 411 -12.05 2.29 -7.05
N ASP A 412 -11.95 2.18 -5.73
CA ASP A 412 -13.07 1.94 -4.82
C ASP A 412 -13.69 3.23 -4.28
N LEU A 413 -12.91 4.31 -4.18
CA LEU A 413 -13.33 5.59 -3.62
C LEU A 413 -14.17 6.42 -4.61
N ASP A 414 -15.44 6.66 -4.26
CA ASP A 414 -16.29 7.70 -4.84
C ASP A 414 -16.10 9.01 -4.04
N ILE A 415 -15.54 10.03 -4.67
CA ILE A 415 -15.12 11.26 -3.98
C ILE A 415 -16.27 12.28 -3.85
N LEU A 416 -16.52 12.71 -2.62
CA LEU A 416 -17.19 13.97 -2.32
C LEU A 416 -16.16 15.04 -1.91
N ALA A 417 -15.97 16.05 -2.76
CA ALA A 417 -15.12 17.19 -2.47
C ALA A 417 -15.95 18.41 -2.02
N THR A 418 -15.55 19.11 -0.95
CA THR A 418 -16.22 20.34 -0.51
C THR A 418 -15.22 21.44 -0.19
N LEU A 419 -15.39 22.61 -0.79
CA LEU A 419 -14.65 23.84 -0.54
C LEU A 419 -15.40 24.71 0.48
N TYR A 420 -14.70 25.19 1.50
CA TYR A 420 -15.18 26.06 2.56
C TYR A 420 -14.39 27.38 2.62
N ASN A 421 -15.04 28.44 3.07
CA ASN A 421 -14.39 29.70 3.41
C ASN A 421 -13.76 29.65 4.82
N SER A 422 -13.10 30.73 5.22
CA SER A 422 -12.42 30.84 6.52
C SER A 422 -13.31 30.74 7.76
N SER A 423 -14.64 30.88 7.64
CA SER A 423 -15.59 30.66 8.73
C SER A 423 -16.24 29.26 8.72
N GLY A 424 -15.81 28.36 7.84
CA GLY A 424 -16.39 27.03 7.66
C GLY A 424 -17.71 27.01 6.89
N GLY A 425 -18.10 28.14 6.27
CA GLY A 425 -19.24 28.16 5.34
C GLY A 425 -18.88 27.50 4.02
N VAL A 426 -19.72 26.57 3.55
CA VAL A 426 -19.57 25.92 2.24
C VAL A 426 -19.62 26.95 1.12
N VAL A 427 -18.64 26.89 0.22
CA VAL A 427 -18.52 27.71 -1.00
C VAL A 427 -18.94 26.89 -2.22
N ALA A 428 -18.49 25.63 -2.31
CA ALA A 428 -18.83 24.71 -3.39
C ALA A 428 -18.71 23.26 -2.90
N THR A 429 -19.52 22.37 -3.47
CA THR A 429 -19.46 20.91 -3.24
C THR A 429 -19.51 20.22 -4.60
N SER A 430 -18.81 19.10 -4.74
CA SER A 430 -18.69 18.34 -5.99
C SER A 430 -18.68 16.83 -5.73
N ASN A 431 -19.67 16.16 -6.30
CA ASN A 431 -19.74 14.72 -6.54
C ASN A 431 -20.57 14.54 -7.84
N PRO A 432 -19.94 14.64 -9.02
CA PRO A 432 -20.59 14.39 -10.31
C PRO A 432 -20.75 12.88 -10.55
N SER A 433 -21.50 12.49 -11.58
CA SER A 433 -21.60 11.08 -11.97
C SER A 433 -20.25 10.49 -12.33
N GLY A 434 -19.82 9.45 -11.62
CA GLY A 434 -18.48 8.87 -11.68
C GLY A 434 -17.91 8.77 -10.27
N LEU A 435 -16.58 8.69 -10.16
CA LEU A 435 -15.85 8.61 -8.87
C LEU A 435 -14.92 9.81 -8.63
N ASN A 436 -14.74 10.65 -9.65
CA ASN A 436 -13.90 11.86 -9.60
C ASN A 436 -14.75 13.05 -9.17
N ALA A 437 -14.17 13.99 -8.43
CA ALA A 437 -14.78 15.29 -8.16
C ALA A 437 -13.98 16.45 -8.77
N GLY A 438 -14.63 17.60 -8.95
CA GLY A 438 -13.99 18.79 -9.52
C GLY A 438 -14.65 20.08 -9.04
N ILE A 439 -13.85 21.01 -8.54
CA ILE A 439 -14.29 22.31 -8.03
C ILE A 439 -13.63 23.39 -8.86
N SER A 440 -14.42 24.29 -9.46
CA SER A 440 -13.91 25.51 -10.10
C SER A 440 -14.67 26.72 -9.56
N ALA A 441 -13.94 27.71 -9.07
CA ALA A 441 -14.49 28.89 -8.41
C ALA A 441 -13.58 30.11 -8.62
N ASN A 442 -14.15 31.32 -8.68
CA ASN A 442 -13.38 32.55 -8.52
C ASN A 442 -13.43 32.96 -7.05
N LEU A 443 -12.28 32.97 -6.39
CA LEU A 443 -12.16 33.25 -4.96
C LEU A 443 -11.66 34.68 -4.73
N SER A 444 -12.07 35.28 -3.61
CA SER A 444 -11.47 36.51 -3.11
C SER A 444 -10.18 36.21 -2.35
N ALA A 445 -9.35 37.23 -2.09
CA ALA A 445 -8.21 37.07 -1.19
C ALA A 445 -8.65 36.50 0.18
N GLY A 446 -7.93 35.49 0.68
CA GLY A 446 -8.22 34.87 1.97
C GLY A 446 -7.72 33.44 2.12
N THR A 447 -8.08 32.85 3.26
CA THR A 447 -7.85 31.44 3.58
C THR A 447 -9.09 30.62 3.25
N TYR A 448 -8.90 29.48 2.60
CA TYR A 448 -9.95 28.52 2.27
C TYR A 448 -9.54 27.12 2.74
N TYR A 449 -10.53 26.27 2.90
CA TYR A 449 -10.35 24.87 3.27
C TYR A 449 -11.03 23.98 2.24
N VAL A 450 -10.49 22.81 1.98
CA VAL A 450 -11.13 21.83 1.09
C VAL A 450 -11.06 20.45 1.73
N SER A 451 -12.19 19.74 1.75
CA SER A 451 -12.28 18.37 2.26
C SER A 451 -12.41 17.35 1.14
N VAL A 452 -11.84 16.17 1.36
CA VAL A 452 -12.10 14.94 0.60
C VAL A 452 -12.75 13.94 1.55
N THR A 453 -13.78 13.22 1.10
CA THR A 453 -14.39 12.11 1.86
C THR A 453 -15.07 11.13 0.90
N GLY A 454 -15.26 9.89 1.34
CA GLY A 454 -15.99 8.86 0.61
C GLY A 454 -17.50 9.10 0.65
N THR A 455 -18.17 8.98 -0.50
CA THR A 455 -19.63 9.02 -0.63
C THR A 455 -20.17 7.77 -1.31
N GLY A 456 -21.49 7.65 -1.42
CA GLY A 456 -22.16 6.66 -2.27
C GLY A 456 -23.01 7.33 -3.33
N ALA A 457 -23.39 6.56 -4.35
CA ALA A 457 -24.24 6.99 -5.45
C ALA A 457 -25.54 6.16 -5.50
N GLY A 458 -26.66 6.76 -5.90
CA GLY A 458 -27.94 6.05 -6.07
C GLY A 458 -28.56 5.54 -4.76
N ASN A 459 -29.36 4.48 -4.84
CA ASN A 459 -29.89 3.76 -3.68
C ASN A 459 -29.18 2.39 -3.53
N PRO A 460 -28.47 2.13 -2.41
CA PRO A 460 -27.75 0.88 -2.17
C PRO A 460 -28.60 -0.39 -2.29
N ALA A 461 -29.93 -0.27 -2.14
CA ALA A 461 -30.82 -1.41 -2.26
C ALA A 461 -31.09 -1.83 -3.73
N THR A 462 -30.88 -0.95 -4.72
CA THR A 462 -31.47 -1.12 -6.07
C THR A 462 -30.57 -0.76 -7.26
N ASP A 463 -29.85 0.35 -7.20
CA ASP A 463 -29.20 0.97 -8.36
C ASP A 463 -27.87 1.68 -8.02
N GLY A 464 -27.34 1.44 -6.82
CA GLY A 464 -26.29 2.26 -6.24
C GLY A 464 -25.47 1.56 -5.14
N TYR A 465 -24.85 2.35 -4.28
CA TYR A 465 -24.03 1.90 -3.15
C TYR A 465 -23.94 3.00 -2.10
N SER A 466 -23.62 2.64 -0.86
CA SER A 466 -23.45 3.61 0.23
C SER A 466 -22.00 4.09 0.31
N ASN A 467 -21.71 5.01 1.21
CA ASN A 467 -20.33 5.42 1.49
C ASN A 467 -19.53 4.39 2.32
N TYR A 468 -20.14 3.26 2.74
CA TYR A 468 -19.56 2.29 3.66
C TYR A 468 -18.13 1.86 3.31
N ALA A 469 -17.94 1.36 2.08
CA ALA A 469 -16.66 0.88 1.56
C ALA A 469 -16.17 1.75 0.38
N SER A 470 -16.63 2.99 0.31
CA SER A 470 -16.13 4.03 -0.59
C SER A 470 -14.84 4.61 0.01
N LEU A 471 -13.78 3.82 -0.05
CA LEU A 471 -12.49 4.03 0.62
C LEU A 471 -11.37 3.85 -0.41
N GLY A 472 -10.19 4.41 -0.15
CA GLY A 472 -9.06 4.25 -1.08
C GLY A 472 -8.18 5.48 -1.22
N ALA A 473 -7.22 5.40 -2.13
CA ALA A 473 -6.29 6.47 -2.44
C ALA A 473 -6.91 7.50 -3.38
N TYR A 474 -6.51 8.77 -3.20
CA TYR A 474 -6.84 9.85 -4.13
C TYR A 474 -5.68 10.82 -4.31
N THR A 475 -5.82 11.67 -5.32
CA THR A 475 -4.95 12.81 -5.61
C THR A 475 -5.77 14.08 -5.78
N ILE A 476 -5.20 15.21 -5.38
CA ILE A 476 -5.70 16.56 -5.64
C ILE A 476 -4.71 17.25 -6.56
N SER A 477 -5.20 17.70 -7.71
CA SER A 477 -4.44 18.45 -8.71
C SER A 477 -5.17 19.70 -9.17
N GLY A 478 -4.50 20.58 -9.92
CA GLY A 478 -5.12 21.79 -10.49
C GLY A 478 -4.32 23.04 -10.19
N SER A 479 -5.00 24.18 -10.03
CA SER A 479 -4.37 25.48 -9.79
C SER A 479 -5.17 26.42 -8.90
N ILE A 480 -4.47 27.25 -8.12
CA ILE A 480 -5.03 28.31 -7.28
C ILE A 480 -4.56 29.66 -7.82
N GLY A 481 -5.49 30.41 -8.40
CA GLY A 481 -5.25 31.77 -8.88
C GLY A 481 -4.82 32.68 -7.75
N GLY A 482 -3.84 33.55 -8.03
CA GLY A 482 -3.27 34.45 -7.02
C GLY A 482 -2.64 33.70 -5.85
N SER A 483 -2.14 32.47 -6.03
CA SER A 483 -1.39 31.75 -5.00
C SER A 483 -0.13 32.52 -4.62
N SER A 484 -0.21 33.30 -3.54
CA SER A 484 0.95 33.56 -2.71
C SER A 484 1.22 32.28 -1.92
N GLY A 485 2.10 31.42 -2.45
CA GLY A 485 2.64 30.29 -1.69
C GLY A 485 3.05 30.80 -0.31
N SER A 486 2.56 30.16 0.75
CA SER A 486 2.67 30.68 2.12
C SER A 486 4.09 30.51 2.66
N GLY A 487 5.03 31.27 2.10
CA GLY A 487 6.44 31.12 2.38
C GLY A 487 6.75 31.37 3.85
N VAL A 488 7.25 30.32 4.49
CA VAL A 488 7.62 30.29 5.92
C VAL A 488 9.04 30.84 6.15
N VAL A 489 9.79 31.04 5.07
CA VAL A 489 11.09 31.72 5.03
C VAL A 489 11.00 32.83 4.00
N THR A 490 11.61 33.99 4.27
CA THR A 490 11.78 35.05 3.24
C THR A 490 13.26 35.39 3.12
N VAL A 491 13.80 35.32 1.91
CA VAL A 491 15.19 35.71 1.59
C VAL A 491 15.22 37.08 0.94
N TYR A 492 16.29 37.85 1.20
CA TYR A 492 16.42 39.25 0.80
C TYR A 492 17.78 39.52 0.14
N LYS A 493 17.78 40.38 -0.89
CA LYS A 493 18.98 40.82 -1.61
C LYS A 493 19.91 41.68 -0.76
N ASP A 494 19.37 42.53 0.13
CA ASP A 494 20.20 43.44 0.93
C ASP A 494 20.04 43.19 2.43
N CYS A 495 21.12 43.47 3.17
CA CYS A 495 21.05 43.57 4.62
C CYS A 495 20.01 44.61 5.08
N ASN A 496 19.46 44.38 6.27
CA ASN A 496 18.31 45.03 6.90
C ASN A 496 16.97 44.75 6.19
N TYR A 497 16.86 43.60 5.51
CA TYR A 497 15.67 43.16 4.78
C TYR A 497 15.33 44.09 3.60
N GLY A 498 16.36 44.56 2.88
CA GLY A 498 16.23 45.41 1.70
C GLY A 498 16.30 44.63 0.38
N GLY A 499 16.20 45.38 -0.72
CA GLY A 499 16.25 44.84 -2.07
C GLY A 499 15.02 43.99 -2.43
N TYR A 500 15.18 42.95 -3.26
CA TYR A 500 14.09 41.99 -3.50
C TYR A 500 13.80 41.20 -2.23
N ALA A 501 12.58 40.67 -2.13
CA ALA A 501 12.16 39.76 -1.07
C ALA A 501 11.40 38.58 -1.69
N VAL A 502 11.89 37.36 -1.48
CA VAL A 502 11.30 36.14 -2.03
C VAL A 502 10.89 35.22 -0.89
N SER A 503 9.61 34.86 -0.83
CA SER A 503 9.05 34.00 0.20
C SER A 503 8.99 32.54 -0.27
N LEU A 504 9.58 31.65 0.53
CA LEU A 504 9.87 30.25 0.24
C LEU A 504 9.08 29.35 1.19
N SER A 505 8.33 28.40 0.63
CA SER A 505 7.59 27.38 1.37
C SER A 505 8.53 26.24 1.81
N PRO A 506 8.09 25.27 2.62
CA PRO A 506 8.86 24.04 2.83
C PRO A 506 9.15 23.33 1.51
N GLY A 507 10.40 22.91 1.30
CA GLY A 507 10.89 22.35 0.05
C GLY A 507 12.39 22.51 -0.11
N SER A 508 12.95 21.88 -1.15
CA SER A 508 14.37 21.92 -1.48
C SER A 508 14.55 22.70 -2.78
N TYR A 509 15.30 23.80 -2.73
CA TYR A 509 15.45 24.77 -3.81
C TYR A 509 16.89 24.79 -4.31
N ASN A 510 17.08 24.32 -5.53
CA ASN A 510 18.36 24.31 -6.20
C ASN A 510 18.62 25.66 -6.90
N MET A 511 19.84 25.88 -7.40
CA MET A 511 20.22 27.14 -8.06
C MET A 511 19.27 27.53 -9.21
N SER A 512 18.79 26.55 -9.99
CA SER A 512 17.78 26.77 -11.05
C SER A 512 16.47 27.33 -10.52
N ASP A 513 16.06 26.84 -9.35
CA ASP A 513 14.74 27.09 -8.78
C ASP A 513 14.74 28.46 -8.09
N LEU A 514 15.83 28.79 -7.40
CA LEU A 514 16.09 30.12 -6.84
C LEU A 514 16.15 31.18 -7.94
N ASN A 515 16.89 30.95 -9.03
CA ASN A 515 16.92 31.87 -10.17
C ASN A 515 15.54 32.07 -10.79
N ALA A 516 14.74 31.01 -10.94
CA ALA A 516 13.37 31.10 -11.45
C ALA A 516 12.43 31.89 -10.52
N LEU A 517 12.73 31.93 -9.22
CA LEU A 517 12.04 32.74 -8.21
C LEU A 517 12.54 34.19 -8.12
N GLY A 518 13.53 34.57 -8.93
CA GLY A 518 14.14 35.91 -8.89
C GLY A 518 15.18 36.09 -7.78
N VAL A 519 15.78 34.99 -7.29
CA VAL A 519 16.93 34.98 -6.38
C VAL A 519 18.16 34.53 -7.17
N PRO A 520 19.03 35.45 -7.64
CA PRO A 520 20.25 35.09 -8.34
C PRO A 520 21.17 34.21 -7.49
N ASN A 521 22.08 33.51 -8.16
CA ASN A 521 23.12 32.74 -7.49
C ASN A 521 23.99 33.66 -6.62
N ASP A 522 24.30 33.21 -5.40
CA ASP A 522 25.19 33.91 -4.47
C ASP A 522 24.75 35.37 -4.24
N ASP A 523 23.46 35.59 -3.98
CA ASP A 523 22.85 36.94 -3.92
C ASP A 523 21.94 37.19 -2.69
N ILE A 524 21.99 36.28 -1.70
CA ILE A 524 21.20 36.38 -0.45
C ILE A 524 22.03 37.06 0.65
N SER A 525 21.51 38.16 1.19
CA SER A 525 22.17 38.97 2.25
C SER A 525 21.42 39.01 3.58
N ALA A 526 20.12 38.72 3.61
CA ALA A 526 19.33 38.63 4.84
C ALA A 526 18.18 37.62 4.71
N LEU A 527 17.66 37.16 5.85
CA LEU A 527 16.56 36.20 5.88
C LEU A 527 15.63 36.39 7.08
N ARG A 528 14.36 36.01 6.91
CA ARG A 528 13.37 35.83 7.98
C ARG A 528 12.89 34.39 8.01
N VAL A 529 12.63 33.86 9.20
CA VAL A 529 12.20 32.46 9.40
C VAL A 529 11.04 32.44 10.37
N GLN A 530 9.90 31.92 9.92
CA GLN A 530 8.73 31.73 10.76
C GLN A 530 9.03 30.71 11.86
N SER A 531 8.57 31.01 13.08
CA SER A 531 8.68 30.10 14.23
C SER A 531 8.13 28.71 13.89
N GLY A 532 8.86 27.67 14.27
CA GLY A 532 8.56 26.27 13.93
C GLY A 532 9.21 25.76 12.64
N TYR A 533 9.91 26.60 11.87
CA TYR A 533 10.62 26.24 10.65
C TYR A 533 12.12 26.53 10.73
N GLU A 534 12.87 25.95 9.82
CA GLU A 534 14.29 26.19 9.62
C GLU A 534 14.64 26.25 8.12
N VAL A 535 15.65 27.03 7.77
CA VAL A 535 16.28 27.04 6.45
C VAL A 535 17.73 26.62 6.56
N ILE A 536 18.17 25.75 5.66
CA ILE A 536 19.56 25.32 5.50
C ILE A 536 20.08 25.96 4.23
N LEU A 537 21.06 26.87 4.33
CA LEU A 537 21.77 27.42 3.18
C LEU A 537 22.99 26.55 2.86
N TYR A 538 23.18 26.23 1.59
CA TYR A 538 24.27 25.41 1.08
C TYR A 538 25.16 26.21 0.12
N GLN A 539 26.47 25.98 0.22
CA GLN A 539 27.47 26.66 -0.60
C GLN A 539 27.40 26.27 -2.07
N ASP A 540 27.10 25.00 -2.37
CA ASP A 540 27.11 24.48 -3.75
C ASP A 540 25.71 24.06 -4.22
N ILE A 541 25.57 23.89 -5.53
CA ILE A 541 24.38 23.33 -6.18
C ILE A 541 24.11 21.87 -5.73
N ASN A 542 22.84 21.46 -5.74
CA ASN A 542 22.36 20.16 -5.25
C ASN A 542 22.61 19.91 -3.75
N PHE A 543 22.50 20.95 -2.91
CA PHE A 543 22.63 20.87 -1.46
C PHE A 543 24.03 20.35 -1.03
N GLY A 544 25.05 20.79 -1.79
CA GLY A 544 26.45 20.40 -1.60
C GLY A 544 27.26 21.45 -0.83
N GLY A 545 28.52 21.11 -0.56
CA GLY A 545 29.47 22.01 0.09
C GLY A 545 29.23 22.16 1.60
N ASN A 546 29.67 23.30 2.14
CA ASN A 546 29.35 23.67 3.52
C ASN A 546 27.86 24.04 3.63
N ALA A 547 27.29 23.88 4.83
CA ALA A 547 25.89 24.17 5.09
C ALA A 547 25.67 24.83 6.46
N TYR A 548 24.73 25.78 6.53
CA TYR A 548 24.38 26.50 7.76
C TYR A 548 22.87 26.57 7.96
N VAL A 549 22.41 26.27 9.18
CA VAL A 549 20.99 26.19 9.54
C VAL A 549 20.55 27.43 10.31
N PHE A 550 19.47 28.06 9.88
CA PHE A 550 18.87 29.26 10.48
C PHE A 550 17.44 28.96 10.94
N ARG A 551 17.11 29.39 12.18
CA ARG A 551 15.82 29.13 12.86
C ARG A 551 15.12 30.41 13.36
N SER A 552 15.60 31.56 12.90
CA SER A 552 15.16 32.89 13.33
C SER A 552 15.56 33.92 12.28
N ASP A 553 15.09 35.16 12.43
CA ASP A 553 15.45 36.26 11.54
C ASP A 553 16.93 36.68 11.69
N PHE A 554 17.59 36.90 10.57
CA PHE A 554 18.93 37.48 10.47
C PHE A 554 18.89 38.69 9.53
N SER A 555 19.10 39.87 10.10
CA SER A 555 19.09 41.12 9.35
C SER A 555 20.32 41.31 8.47
N CYS A 556 21.41 40.55 8.64
CA CYS A 556 22.55 40.60 7.74
C CYS A 556 23.39 39.32 7.89
N LEU A 557 23.73 38.68 6.77
CA LEU A 557 24.57 37.48 6.73
C LEU A 557 26.07 37.79 6.68
N ALA A 558 26.46 39.06 6.46
CA ALA A 558 27.85 39.50 6.38
C ALA A 558 28.60 39.53 7.73
N ASN A 559 27.88 39.53 8.85
CA ASN A 559 28.44 39.80 10.18
C ASN A 559 27.91 38.79 11.21
N LEU A 560 28.02 37.51 10.90
CA LEU A 560 27.64 36.41 11.78
C LEU A 560 28.82 36.01 12.66
N SER A 561 28.54 35.21 13.70
CA SER A 561 29.59 34.51 14.45
C SER A 561 29.16 33.10 14.81
N LEU A 562 30.02 32.13 14.54
CA LEU A 562 29.87 30.73 14.94
C LEU A 562 31.01 30.37 15.90
N ASN A 563 30.67 29.88 17.09
CA ASN A 563 31.62 29.52 18.14
C ASN A 563 32.65 30.63 18.48
N GLY A 564 32.23 31.90 18.40
CA GLY A 564 33.07 33.06 18.67
C GLY A 564 34.07 33.41 17.55
N GLN A 565 34.03 32.74 16.41
CA GLN A 565 34.75 33.14 15.19
C GLN A 565 33.84 33.97 14.30
N PRO A 566 34.36 34.99 13.58
CA PRO A 566 33.60 35.70 12.54
C PRO A 566 33.18 34.75 11.42
N LEU A 567 32.00 34.97 10.87
CA LEU A 567 31.44 34.21 9.75
C LEU A 567 30.71 35.16 8.81
N ASP A 568 31.05 35.13 7.53
CA ASP A 568 30.39 35.87 6.47
C ASP A 568 29.73 34.85 5.53
N LEU A 569 28.41 34.98 5.36
CA LEU A 569 27.56 34.20 4.45
C LEU A 569 26.70 35.12 3.59
N ASN A 570 27.09 36.39 3.44
CA ASN A 570 26.48 37.30 2.50
C ASN A 570 26.87 36.90 1.08
N ASP A 571 25.89 36.83 0.17
CA ASP A 571 26.14 36.57 -1.25
C ASP A 571 26.95 35.26 -1.43
N TRP A 572 26.48 34.18 -0.75
CA TRP A 572 27.23 32.92 -0.57
C TRP A 572 26.43 31.64 -0.88
N ALA A 573 25.10 31.72 -0.90
CA ALA A 573 24.23 30.55 -0.98
C ALA A 573 23.80 30.26 -2.43
N THR A 574 24.22 29.11 -2.95
CA THR A 574 23.85 28.60 -4.28
C THR A 574 22.60 27.69 -4.24
N SER A 575 22.31 27.01 -3.12
CA SER A 575 21.07 26.24 -2.93
C SER A 575 20.60 26.25 -1.47
N LEU A 576 19.33 25.91 -1.22
CA LEU A 576 18.78 25.88 0.14
C LEU A 576 17.66 24.84 0.34
N VAL A 577 17.42 24.46 1.59
CA VAL A 577 16.29 23.61 2.00
C VAL A 577 15.50 24.31 3.11
N VAL A 578 14.18 24.36 2.98
CA VAL A 578 13.24 24.87 4.00
C VAL A 578 12.43 23.70 4.55
N GLN A 579 12.40 23.53 5.88
CA GLN A 579 11.71 22.41 6.52
C GLN A 579 11.14 22.78 7.90
N PRO A 580 10.18 22.01 8.46
CA PRO A 580 9.80 22.13 9.87
C PRO A 580 11.01 21.87 10.79
N SER A 581 11.19 22.68 11.82
CA SER A 581 12.30 22.54 12.77
C SER A 581 12.04 21.39 13.74
N THR A 582 12.94 20.41 13.80
CA THR A 582 12.83 19.20 14.63
C THR A 582 13.34 19.38 16.07
N ALA A 583 13.76 20.59 16.46
CA ALA A 583 14.48 20.85 17.72
C ALA A 583 13.71 21.70 18.74
N ILE A 584 13.69 21.24 20.00
CA ILE A 584 13.22 22.02 21.17
C ILE A 584 14.39 22.87 21.71
N ALA A 585 14.57 24.06 21.12
CA ALA A 585 15.47 25.15 21.59
C ALA A 585 17.01 24.84 21.54
N PRO A 586 17.90 25.87 21.46
CA PRO A 586 18.90 25.85 20.39
C PRO A 586 20.37 25.82 20.84
N ALA A 587 21.26 25.51 19.88
CA ALA A 587 22.62 26.05 19.86
C ALA A 587 22.59 27.50 19.34
N THR A 588 23.17 28.44 20.09
CA THR A 588 22.96 29.88 19.88
C THR A 588 23.91 30.48 18.84
N LEU A 589 23.37 31.02 17.75
CA LEU A 589 24.03 32.07 16.96
C LEU A 589 23.53 33.44 17.46
N THR A 590 24.42 34.26 18.00
CA THR A 590 24.06 35.57 18.59
C THR A 590 24.11 36.71 17.58
N LYS A 591 23.19 37.68 17.71
CA LYS A 591 23.14 38.91 16.89
C LYS A 591 24.43 39.74 16.98
N ALA A 592 24.75 40.41 15.86
CA ALA A 592 25.72 41.49 15.72
C ALA A 592 25.59 42.61 16.78
N VAL A 593 26.59 43.42 17.15
CA VAL A 593 28.07 43.47 16.96
C VAL A 593 28.58 44.39 18.10
N THR A 594 29.86 44.34 18.50
CA THR A 594 30.49 45.45 19.26
C THR A 594 31.84 45.86 18.67
N ASP A 595 32.02 47.18 18.49
CA ASP A 595 33.07 47.87 17.71
C ASP A 595 34.54 47.54 18.02
N VAL A 596 35.39 47.56 16.97
CA VAL A 596 36.78 48.09 16.98
C VAL A 596 37.06 48.78 15.62
N PRO A 597 37.78 49.93 15.53
CA PRO A 597 37.64 50.83 14.37
C PRO A 597 38.80 50.90 13.35
N ALA A 598 38.41 51.28 12.12
CA ALA A 598 39.13 52.06 11.10
C ALA A 598 40.51 51.63 10.53
N GLY A 599 40.52 51.29 9.23
CA GLY A 599 41.67 51.32 8.32
C GLY A 599 41.19 51.46 6.86
N LYS A 600 41.87 52.23 6.01
CA LYS A 600 41.42 52.61 4.64
C LYS A 600 42.48 52.28 3.57
N LEU A 601 42.09 52.37 2.28
CA LEU A 601 42.88 52.27 1.02
C LEU A 601 42.94 50.85 0.40
N ALA A 602 42.92 50.64 -0.93
CA ALA A 602 42.56 51.50 -2.08
C ALA A 602 42.28 50.60 -3.33
N ALA A 603 41.74 51.17 -4.42
CA ALA A 603 41.32 50.45 -5.64
C ALA A 603 42.46 50.15 -6.65
N ALA A 604 42.24 49.19 -7.56
CA ALA A 604 43.08 48.96 -8.76
C ALA A 604 42.32 48.28 -9.93
N GLN A 605 42.81 48.51 -11.16
CA GLN A 605 42.37 47.98 -12.47
C GLN A 605 43.62 47.80 -13.38
N ALA A 606 43.62 47.06 -14.50
CA ALA A 606 42.57 46.25 -15.14
C ALA A 606 43.04 44.76 -15.23
N ASP A 607 43.14 44.00 -16.33
CA ASP A 607 42.98 44.21 -17.79
C ASP A 607 42.74 42.84 -18.48
N ASP A 608 41.95 42.80 -19.57
CA ASP A 608 41.54 41.56 -20.26
C ASP A 608 42.48 41.16 -21.42
N LYS A 609 42.83 39.88 -21.53
CA LYS A 609 43.32 39.24 -22.78
C LYS A 609 42.97 37.76 -22.86
N GLU A 610 42.03 37.40 -23.74
CA GLU A 610 41.72 36.00 -24.06
C GLU A 610 42.92 35.27 -24.71
N GLN A 611 43.21 34.05 -24.25
CA GLN A 611 44.11 33.09 -24.89
C GLN A 611 43.49 31.69 -24.86
N GLU A 612 43.70 30.91 -25.93
CA GLU A 612 43.01 29.66 -26.20
C GLU A 612 43.29 28.53 -25.18
N VAL A 613 42.23 27.92 -24.64
CA VAL A 613 42.31 26.90 -23.57
C VAL A 613 42.70 25.52 -24.12
N LYS A 614 43.90 25.04 -23.77
CA LYS A 614 44.43 23.75 -24.20
C LYS A 614 44.32 22.68 -23.12
N VAL A 615 43.65 21.57 -23.44
CA VAL A 615 43.48 20.39 -22.57
C VAL A 615 44.34 19.21 -23.02
N VAL A 616 45.07 18.60 -22.09
CA VAL A 616 45.85 17.36 -22.26
C VAL A 616 45.35 16.29 -21.30
N LEU A 617 45.09 15.08 -21.83
CA LEU A 617 44.81 13.86 -21.06
C LEU A 617 46.00 12.90 -21.20
N SER A 618 46.59 12.45 -20.10
CA SER A 618 47.69 11.47 -20.15
C SER A 618 47.73 10.53 -18.92
N PRO A 619 48.20 9.28 -19.04
CA PRO A 619 48.35 8.55 -20.29
C PRO A 619 46.98 8.29 -20.95
N ASN A 620 46.96 8.17 -22.28
CA ASN A 620 45.78 7.78 -23.05
C ASN A 620 46.26 6.95 -24.26
N PRO A 621 46.07 5.61 -24.28
CA PRO A 621 45.26 4.81 -23.36
C PRO A 621 45.72 4.85 -21.90
N VAL A 622 44.76 4.83 -20.98
CA VAL A 622 44.96 4.83 -19.53
C VAL A 622 44.76 3.44 -18.95
N ARG A 623 45.52 3.09 -17.92
CA ARG A 623 45.22 1.94 -17.07
C ARG A 623 44.31 2.39 -15.93
N ASP A 624 44.88 2.89 -14.83
CA ASP A 624 44.09 3.18 -13.60
C ASP A 624 44.07 4.64 -13.15
N GLN A 625 44.98 5.49 -13.64
CA GLN A 625 45.06 6.91 -13.27
C GLN A 625 45.23 7.80 -14.50
N LEU A 626 44.28 8.73 -14.70
CA LEU A 626 44.26 9.71 -15.78
C LEU A 626 44.64 11.10 -15.22
N TYR A 627 45.73 11.66 -15.70
CA TYR A 627 46.14 13.02 -15.41
C TYR A 627 45.50 13.97 -16.42
N ILE A 628 44.87 15.03 -15.92
CA ILE A 628 44.23 16.07 -16.72
C ILE A 628 45.02 17.35 -16.51
N LYS A 629 45.44 18.02 -17.58
CA LYS A 629 46.12 19.32 -17.53
C LYS A 629 45.44 20.29 -18.47
N VAL A 630 45.11 21.48 -17.96
CA VAL A 630 44.47 22.56 -18.71
C VAL A 630 45.35 23.80 -18.62
N SER A 631 45.65 24.46 -19.74
CA SER A 631 46.40 25.73 -19.75
C SER A 631 45.50 26.88 -19.32
N GLN A 632 46.01 27.76 -18.44
CA GLN A 632 45.31 28.97 -17.96
C GLN A 632 43.95 28.73 -17.28
N ALA A 633 43.65 27.50 -16.88
CA ALA A 633 42.51 27.20 -16.02
C ALA A 633 42.74 27.67 -14.57
N PRO A 634 41.66 27.90 -13.79
CA PRO A 634 41.75 28.01 -12.34
C PRO A 634 42.48 26.81 -11.71
N ASP A 635 43.02 27.01 -10.50
CA ASP A 635 43.79 25.99 -9.76
C ASP A 635 43.03 24.65 -9.61
N GLN A 636 41.69 24.70 -9.63
CA GLN A 636 40.80 23.56 -9.56
C GLN A 636 39.63 23.67 -10.55
N TYR A 637 39.19 22.53 -11.09
CA TYR A 637 38.05 22.41 -12.00
C TYR A 637 37.30 21.09 -11.77
N TYR A 638 36.08 20.98 -12.31
CA TYR A 638 35.27 19.77 -12.18
C TYR A 638 35.45 18.84 -13.38
N VAL A 639 35.43 17.53 -13.09
CA VAL A 639 35.55 16.46 -14.09
C VAL A 639 34.45 15.43 -13.88
N ARG A 640 33.74 15.08 -14.95
CA ARG A 640 32.77 13.97 -14.99
C ARG A 640 33.17 12.94 -16.05
N ILE A 641 32.90 11.66 -15.80
CA ILE A 641 33.19 10.57 -16.75
C ILE A 641 31.90 9.87 -17.15
N TYR A 642 31.66 9.77 -18.45
CA TYR A 642 30.51 9.11 -19.06
C TYR A 642 30.95 7.91 -19.89
N ASN A 643 30.11 6.87 -19.95
CA ASN A 643 30.25 5.85 -20.98
C ASN A 643 29.78 6.36 -22.35
N MET A 644 29.96 5.56 -23.39
CA MET A 644 29.56 5.92 -24.76
C MET A 644 28.05 6.05 -24.97
N ASN A 645 27.22 5.58 -24.02
CA ASN A 645 25.76 5.73 -24.04
C ASN A 645 25.30 7.03 -23.32
N GLY A 646 26.23 7.85 -22.82
CA GLY A 646 25.93 9.10 -22.14
C GLY A 646 25.55 8.98 -20.66
N ALA A 647 25.60 7.79 -20.07
CA ALA A 647 25.38 7.61 -18.63
C ALA A 647 26.64 7.97 -17.84
N GLU A 648 26.49 8.70 -16.74
CA GLU A 648 27.59 9.09 -15.84
C GLU A 648 28.07 7.84 -15.08
N VAL A 649 29.29 7.39 -15.37
CA VAL A 649 29.89 6.20 -14.74
C VAL A 649 30.83 6.55 -13.59
N ARG A 650 31.13 7.83 -13.41
CA ARG A 650 31.84 8.34 -12.24
C ARG A 650 31.36 9.73 -11.92
N LEU A 651 30.86 9.87 -10.68
CA LEU A 651 30.36 11.12 -10.12
C LEU A 651 31.37 12.27 -10.29
N ALA A 652 30.85 13.48 -10.47
CA ALA A 652 31.62 14.71 -10.57
C ALA A 652 32.70 14.84 -9.47
N GLN A 653 33.95 14.94 -9.88
CA GLN A 653 35.10 15.13 -8.98
C GLN A 653 35.72 16.51 -9.24
N ARG A 654 35.87 17.32 -8.18
CA ARG A 654 36.72 18.52 -8.18
C ARG A 654 38.18 18.09 -8.12
N VAL A 655 39.00 18.56 -9.05
CA VAL A 655 40.43 18.19 -9.13
C VAL A 655 41.28 19.44 -9.30
N SER A 656 42.43 19.49 -8.63
CA SER A 656 43.44 20.51 -8.94
C SER A 656 44.13 20.20 -10.27
N ASN A 657 44.60 21.24 -10.96
CA ASN A 657 45.19 21.09 -12.28
C ASN A 657 46.40 20.12 -12.26
N GLY A 658 46.33 19.02 -13.02
CA GLY A 658 47.34 17.97 -13.02
C GLY A 658 47.17 16.87 -11.96
N GLN A 659 46.11 16.87 -11.16
CA GLN A 659 45.82 15.77 -10.21
C GLN A 659 45.33 14.50 -10.95
N PRO A 660 45.69 13.29 -10.44
CA PRO A 660 45.24 12.04 -11.04
C PRO A 660 43.76 11.75 -10.73
N VAL A 661 43.00 11.46 -11.77
CA VAL A 661 41.62 10.95 -11.73
C VAL A 661 41.69 9.42 -11.80
N SER A 662 41.18 8.71 -10.78
CA SER A 662 41.20 7.24 -10.80
C SER A 662 40.10 6.69 -11.70
N LEU A 663 40.45 5.75 -12.58
CA LEU A 663 39.52 4.97 -13.41
C LEU A 663 39.61 3.46 -13.07
N SER A 664 40.22 3.07 -11.95
CA SER A 664 40.47 1.67 -11.59
C SER A 664 39.20 0.82 -11.47
N THR A 665 38.06 1.40 -11.11
CA THR A 665 36.77 0.71 -10.93
C THR A 665 35.95 0.58 -12.21
N LEU A 666 36.37 1.20 -13.32
CA LEU A 666 35.66 1.15 -14.59
C LEU A 666 36.09 -0.09 -15.41
N PRO A 667 35.21 -0.74 -16.18
CA PRO A 667 35.62 -1.76 -17.16
C PRO A 667 36.56 -1.20 -18.24
N THR A 668 37.36 -2.06 -18.86
CA THR A 668 38.09 -1.77 -20.11
C THR A 668 37.11 -1.27 -21.18
N GLY A 669 37.40 -0.13 -21.81
CA GLY A 669 36.45 0.53 -22.72
C GLY A 669 36.78 2.00 -23.03
N MET A 670 35.94 2.63 -23.87
CA MET A 670 36.06 4.04 -24.23
C MET A 670 35.10 4.91 -23.40
N TYR A 671 35.58 6.06 -22.93
CA TYR A 671 34.85 6.98 -22.07
C TYR A 671 34.96 8.43 -22.56
N LEU A 672 33.95 9.23 -22.23
CA LEU A 672 33.94 10.68 -22.42
C LEU A 672 34.23 11.37 -21.09
N VAL A 673 35.23 12.23 -21.08
CA VAL A 673 35.60 13.07 -19.95
C VAL A 673 35.11 14.49 -20.24
N LYS A 674 34.18 15.00 -19.43
CA LYS A 674 33.75 16.40 -19.48
C LYS A 674 34.47 17.18 -18.38
N ILE A 675 35.08 18.30 -18.75
CA ILE A 675 35.82 19.21 -17.88
C ILE A 675 35.08 20.55 -17.88
N TYR A 676 34.77 21.07 -16.71
CA TYR A 676 33.94 22.28 -16.53
C TYR A 676 34.81 23.41 -15.96
N LEU A 677 34.86 24.53 -16.67
CA LEU A 677 35.70 25.70 -16.43
C LEU A 677 34.82 26.95 -16.34
N GLY A 678 34.04 27.07 -15.25
CA GLY A 678 32.95 28.04 -15.18
C GLY A 678 31.89 27.71 -16.24
N ASP A 679 31.63 28.66 -17.14
CA ASP A 679 30.64 28.52 -18.22
C ASP A 679 31.12 27.63 -19.39
N GLU A 680 32.42 27.35 -19.51
CA GLU A 680 32.96 26.51 -20.59
C GLU A 680 32.97 25.01 -20.23
N VAL A 681 32.50 24.15 -21.14
CA VAL A 681 32.52 22.68 -20.96
C VAL A 681 33.30 21.99 -22.07
N ILE A 682 34.51 21.53 -21.74
CA ILE A 682 35.42 20.86 -22.68
C ILE A 682 35.25 19.35 -22.58
N THR A 683 34.87 18.69 -23.68
CA THR A 683 34.77 17.22 -23.75
C THR A 683 35.99 16.61 -24.44
N ARG A 684 36.53 15.51 -23.90
CA ARG A 684 37.65 14.73 -24.46
C ARG A 684 37.40 13.22 -24.32
N LYS A 685 37.97 12.41 -25.23
CA LYS A 685 37.87 10.94 -25.21
C LYS A 685 39.07 10.31 -24.50
N VAL A 686 38.82 9.29 -23.69
CA VAL A 686 39.85 8.44 -23.07
C VAL A 686 39.55 6.96 -23.31
N ILE A 687 40.59 6.15 -23.50
CA ILE A 687 40.49 4.69 -23.65
C ILE A 687 41.10 4.04 -22.40
N LYS A 688 40.30 3.35 -21.60
CA LYS A 688 40.80 2.46 -20.54
C LYS A 688 41.12 1.09 -21.14
N HIS A 689 42.31 0.58 -20.86
CA HIS A 689 42.74 -0.78 -21.21
C HIS A 689 42.91 -1.62 -19.95
#